data_AF-A0A2S3VX76-F1
#
_entry.id   AF-A0A2S3VX76-F1
#
_cell.length_a   1.000
_cell.length_b   1.000
_cell.length_c   1.000
_cell.angle_alpha   90.00
_cell.angle_beta   90.00
_cell.angle_gamma   90.00
#
_symmetry.space_group_name_H-M   'P 1'
#
loop_
_entity.id
_entity.type
_entity.pdbx_description
1 polymer ?
#
loop_
_entity_poly.entity_id
_entity_poly.type
_entity_poly.pdbx_seq_one_letter_code
_entity_poly.pdbx_strand_id
1 'polypeptide(L)'
;MLELVQSRRNLDKAGALEFMRSIGVPLDPIATHSLPVARPKVVKEYFYHDEQGQVLFRVARMEPKTFRQWSGSAGRNALGETRRVLYRLPSIIEAPPDKPIFIVEGEKDADNLVAQGLIATCNPMGASAAKGKSKWRHEYSDCLKGRHVIIVADNDEAGRTHANVVATSVLKTAASVRVVNLPDLPEKGDVSDWLEAGHIGDELLQIARQTPALNKSPAAITREDRSRQKAISSLGMDIQHRPKWISELSVNDRGEFRSNLANAMIPLRSAPELRDLVKFNAMTGETILQYPVPSKHIDIADFQPRPITDVDISQVQEWLQVQALASLSKDTIHQAIEMRAYERKFHPVRDWLVSIEWDRQPRVKTWLSQYLRAEDTPYTRAIGTMFLVAMVARVIQPGCKADYLLILEGEQGVRKSTACAILGGEYFSDNMPPVRDGSKDLSQHLQGKWLLEIAEMSSTSKAEAESLKAFVTRPVERYRPPYGRKDIIQPRQCVFIGTTNKSEYLRDETGARRFWPVKVGIDRAVDTAALSADREQLFAEAVQLYRDKVPWWPDGDFEKQYITPEQEGRYEIDPWEASIRDYLQGRSSTHVMEVARQAIFLDIKGVGTTEGRRISSILGRLGWERYKGPKGVRGWRPKG
;
A
#
# COMPACT_ATOMS: atom_id res chain seq x y z
N MET A 1 -54.01 -57.56 39.57
CA MET A 1 -54.58 -58.48 40.59
C MET A 1 -54.56 -57.85 41.98
N LEU A 2 -53.41 -57.34 42.45
CA LEU A 2 -53.29 -56.59 43.71
C LEU A 2 -54.27 -55.38 43.81
N GLU A 3 -54.34 -54.53 42.78
CA GLU A 3 -55.24 -53.37 42.76
C GLU A 3 -56.74 -53.74 42.81
N LEU A 4 -57.11 -54.91 42.27
CA LEU A 4 -58.49 -55.42 42.29
C LEU A 4 -58.90 -55.90 43.69
N VAL A 5 -57.95 -56.51 44.43
CA VAL A 5 -58.15 -56.94 45.83
C VAL A 5 -58.27 -55.71 46.74
N GLN A 6 -57.42 -54.70 46.53
CA GLN A 6 -57.47 -53.44 47.27
C GLN A 6 -58.84 -52.75 47.12
N SER A 7 -59.39 -52.66 45.89
CA SER A 7 -60.65 -51.95 45.65
C SER A 7 -61.90 -52.71 46.11
N ARG A 8 -61.98 -54.03 45.91
CA ARG A 8 -63.18 -54.83 46.27
C ARG A 8 -63.30 -55.15 47.75
N ARG A 9 -62.19 -55.20 48.48
CA ARG A 9 -62.19 -55.47 49.93
C ARG A 9 -61.85 -54.26 50.79
N ASN A 10 -61.64 -53.10 50.16
CA ASN A 10 -61.26 -51.85 50.82
C ASN A 10 -60.04 -52.02 51.74
N LEU A 11 -59.00 -52.70 51.22
CA LEU A 11 -57.75 -52.98 51.92
C LEU A 11 -56.62 -52.10 51.38
N ASP A 12 -55.69 -51.72 52.25
CA ASP A 12 -54.43 -51.12 51.82
C ASP A 12 -53.51 -52.16 51.16
N LYS A 13 -52.36 -51.71 50.64
CA LYS A 13 -51.45 -52.60 49.89
C LYS A 13 -50.94 -53.76 50.75
N ALA A 14 -50.73 -53.54 52.04
CA ALA A 14 -50.26 -54.55 52.98
C ALA A 14 -51.34 -55.61 53.25
N GLY A 15 -52.57 -55.17 53.58
CA GLY A 15 -53.70 -56.06 53.80
C GLY A 15 -54.09 -56.83 52.55
N ALA A 16 -53.97 -56.24 51.37
CA ALA A 16 -54.22 -56.94 50.10
C ALA A 16 -53.16 -58.01 49.80
N LEU A 17 -51.88 -57.79 50.11
CA LEU A 17 -50.82 -58.79 49.97
C LEU A 17 -50.98 -59.95 50.96
N GLU A 18 -51.44 -59.67 52.18
CA GLU A 18 -51.71 -60.69 53.20
C GLU A 18 -52.94 -61.54 52.83
N PHE A 19 -54.01 -60.91 52.34
CA PHE A 19 -55.17 -61.61 51.79
C PHE A 19 -54.80 -62.48 50.59
N MET A 20 -53.96 -61.98 49.67
CA MET A 20 -53.48 -62.75 48.52
C MET A 20 -52.63 -63.97 48.95
N ARG A 21 -51.84 -63.84 50.02
CA ARG A 21 -51.12 -64.98 50.63
C ARG A 21 -52.07 -66.00 51.26
N SER A 22 -53.13 -65.56 51.95
CA SER A 22 -54.06 -66.47 52.64
C SER A 22 -54.92 -67.32 51.69
N ILE A 23 -55.16 -66.85 50.47
CA ILE A 23 -55.88 -67.60 49.43
C ILE A 23 -54.96 -68.32 48.43
N GLY A 24 -53.65 -68.37 48.70
CA GLY A 24 -52.68 -69.16 47.92
C GLY A 24 -52.29 -68.57 46.55
N VAL A 25 -52.41 -67.26 46.34
CA VAL A 25 -51.92 -66.62 45.12
C VAL A 25 -50.39 -66.39 45.23
N PRO A 26 -49.57 -66.97 44.35
CA PRO A 26 -48.11 -66.81 44.42
C PRO A 26 -47.68 -65.37 44.12
N LEU A 27 -46.76 -64.85 44.95
CA LEU A 27 -46.11 -63.54 44.80
C LEU A 27 -44.64 -63.81 44.44
N ASP A 28 -44.19 -63.37 43.26
CA ASP A 28 -42.80 -63.59 42.82
C ASP A 28 -41.78 -62.92 43.77
N PRO A 29 -40.70 -63.62 44.18
CA PRO A 29 -39.75 -63.12 45.15
C PRO A 29 -38.62 -62.30 44.49
N ILE A 30 -38.59 -60.99 44.74
CA ILE A 30 -37.38 -60.18 44.54
C ILE A 30 -36.75 -59.92 45.91
N ALA A 31 -35.75 -60.73 46.27
CA ALA A 31 -34.68 -60.35 47.19
C ALA A 31 -33.57 -61.43 47.18
N THR A 32 -32.56 -61.25 46.34
CA THR A 32 -31.22 -61.83 46.58
C THR A 32 -30.15 -60.77 46.32
N HIS A 33 -29.37 -60.52 47.37
CA HIS A 33 -28.03 -59.93 47.41
C HIS A 33 -27.57 -59.10 46.19
N SER A 34 -27.72 -57.77 46.28
CA SER A 34 -26.81 -56.88 45.56
C SER A 34 -25.46 -56.85 46.29
N LEU A 35 -24.41 -57.28 45.60
CA LEU A 35 -23.03 -56.96 45.94
C LEU A 35 -22.91 -55.46 46.24
N PRO A 36 -22.04 -55.03 47.18
CA PRO A 36 -21.85 -53.60 47.43
C PRO A 36 -21.44 -52.92 46.12
N VAL A 37 -22.29 -52.05 45.59
CA VAL A 37 -21.95 -51.20 44.44
C VAL A 37 -20.68 -50.44 44.84
N ALA A 38 -19.59 -50.69 44.11
CA ALA A 38 -18.32 -50.02 44.35
C ALA A 38 -18.56 -48.51 44.45
N ARG A 39 -18.06 -47.88 45.51
CA ARG A 39 -18.23 -46.42 45.69
C ARG A 39 -17.74 -45.72 44.42
N PRO A 40 -18.53 -44.80 43.82
CA PRO A 40 -18.13 -44.12 42.61
C PRO A 40 -16.75 -43.49 42.78
N LYS A 41 -15.78 -43.88 41.95
CA LYS A 41 -14.42 -43.35 42.00
C LYS A 41 -14.29 -42.20 41.01
N VAL A 42 -13.61 -41.14 41.41
CA VAL A 42 -13.25 -40.04 40.50
C VAL A 42 -12.20 -40.55 39.52
N VAL A 43 -12.49 -40.44 38.23
CA VAL A 43 -11.60 -40.80 37.12
C VAL A 43 -10.78 -39.59 36.66
N LYS A 44 -11.43 -38.43 36.56
CA LYS A 44 -10.79 -37.18 36.13
C LYS A 44 -11.58 -35.98 36.66
N GLU A 45 -10.88 -34.90 37.01
CA GLU A 45 -11.47 -33.63 37.44
C GLU A 45 -11.13 -32.53 36.44
N TYR A 46 -12.12 -31.69 36.13
CA TYR A 46 -12.01 -30.54 35.24
C TYR A 46 -12.36 -29.28 36.01
N PHE A 47 -11.43 -28.32 36.05
CA PHE A 47 -11.58 -27.08 36.80
C PHE A 47 -11.95 -25.92 35.88
N TYR A 48 -13.01 -25.20 36.25
CA TYR A 48 -13.48 -24.02 35.54
C TYR A 48 -13.00 -22.77 36.28
N HIS A 49 -12.27 -21.92 35.55
CA HIS A 49 -11.62 -20.74 36.10
C HIS A 49 -12.28 -19.45 35.60
N ASP A 50 -12.30 -18.42 36.42
CA ASP A 50 -12.63 -17.06 35.98
C ASP A 50 -11.52 -16.45 35.12
N GLU A 51 -11.72 -15.20 34.69
CA GLU A 51 -10.77 -14.45 33.87
C GLU A 51 -9.41 -14.21 34.55
N GLN A 52 -9.33 -14.34 35.87
CA GLN A 52 -8.10 -14.17 36.66
C GLN A 52 -7.44 -15.51 37.00
N GLY A 53 -7.98 -16.63 36.52
CA GLY A 53 -7.46 -17.97 36.78
C GLY A 53 -7.90 -18.55 38.13
N GLN A 54 -8.88 -17.96 38.83
CA GLN A 54 -9.41 -18.54 40.07
C GLN A 54 -10.45 -19.61 39.79
N VAL A 55 -10.39 -20.73 40.53
CA VAL A 55 -11.34 -21.84 40.39
C VAL A 55 -12.73 -21.42 40.88
N LEU A 56 -13.70 -21.37 39.97
CA LEU A 56 -15.11 -21.13 40.29
C LEU A 56 -15.83 -22.43 40.67
N PHE A 57 -15.61 -23.50 39.91
CA PHE A 57 -16.19 -24.82 40.17
C PHE A 57 -15.41 -25.92 39.47
N ARG A 58 -15.68 -27.17 39.84
CA ARG A 58 -15.11 -28.34 39.18
C ARG A 58 -16.16 -29.36 38.80
N VAL A 59 -15.88 -30.10 37.73
CA VAL A 59 -16.66 -31.23 37.25
C VAL A 59 -15.80 -32.48 37.36
N ALA A 60 -16.27 -33.51 38.07
CA ALA A 60 -15.58 -34.80 38.13
C ALA A 60 -16.34 -35.86 37.33
N ARG A 61 -15.61 -36.56 36.47
CA ARG A 61 -16.07 -37.80 35.82
C ARG A 61 -15.87 -38.95 36.80
N MET A 62 -16.92 -39.74 37.03
CA MET A 62 -16.94 -40.89 37.95
C MET A 62 -16.97 -42.21 37.19
N GLU A 63 -16.58 -43.30 37.85
CA GLU A 63 -16.78 -44.69 37.40
C GLU A 63 -17.74 -45.41 38.36
N PRO A 64 -18.88 -45.98 37.91
CA PRO A 64 -19.44 -45.96 36.55
C PRO A 64 -19.79 -44.56 36.02
N LYS A 65 -19.75 -44.36 34.69
CA LYS A 65 -19.83 -43.06 33.98
C LYS A 65 -20.99 -42.19 34.46
N THR A 66 -20.68 -41.30 35.41
CA THR A 66 -21.56 -40.24 35.91
C THR A 66 -20.73 -38.99 36.14
N PHE A 67 -21.38 -37.82 36.19
CA PHE A 67 -20.69 -36.55 36.41
C PHE A 67 -21.19 -35.91 37.71
N ARG A 68 -20.27 -35.37 38.51
CA ARG A 68 -20.56 -34.64 39.74
C ARG A 68 -19.90 -33.28 39.72
N GLN A 69 -20.50 -32.31 40.40
CA GLN A 69 -20.09 -30.91 40.31
C GLN A 69 -20.00 -30.28 41.70
N TRP A 70 -18.95 -29.49 41.92
CA TRP A 70 -18.73 -28.80 43.18
C TRP A 70 -18.45 -27.33 42.95
N SER A 71 -19.06 -26.45 43.75
CA SER A 71 -18.66 -25.04 43.81
C SER A 71 -17.27 -24.93 44.45
N GLY A 72 -16.36 -24.16 43.83
CA GLY A 72 -14.94 -24.10 44.22
C GLY A 72 -14.21 -25.45 44.12
N SER A 73 -13.01 -25.53 44.70
CA SER A 73 -12.17 -26.73 44.69
C SER A 73 -12.58 -27.80 45.71
N ALA A 74 -13.27 -27.41 46.79
CA ALA A 74 -13.65 -28.29 47.91
C ALA A 74 -15.09 -28.08 48.42
N GLY A 75 -15.97 -27.41 47.67
CA GLY A 75 -17.30 -26.99 48.16
C GLY A 75 -18.37 -28.08 48.17
N ARG A 76 -19.64 -27.69 48.12
CA ARG A 76 -20.80 -28.60 48.16
C ARG A 76 -21.02 -29.28 46.81
N ASN A 77 -21.56 -30.50 46.80
CA ASN A 77 -21.93 -31.25 45.58
C ASN A 77 -23.17 -30.65 44.87
N ALA A 78 -23.10 -29.37 44.53
CA ALA A 78 -24.08 -28.60 43.77
C ALA A 78 -23.45 -27.26 43.33
N LEU A 79 -23.74 -26.81 42.11
CA LEU A 79 -23.26 -25.51 41.61
C LEU A 79 -24.05 -24.30 42.12
N GLY A 80 -25.29 -24.48 42.60
CA GLY A 80 -26.10 -23.38 43.15
C GLY A 80 -26.10 -22.10 42.28
N GLU A 81 -25.73 -20.97 42.89
CA GLU A 81 -25.61 -19.65 42.24
C GLU A 81 -24.23 -19.38 41.62
N THR A 82 -23.26 -20.31 41.72
CA THR A 82 -21.90 -20.14 41.18
C THR A 82 -21.95 -19.76 39.69
N ARG A 83 -21.20 -18.73 39.30
CA ARG A 83 -21.11 -18.28 37.89
C ARG A 83 -20.60 -19.40 36.99
N ARG A 84 -21.27 -19.62 35.86
CA ARG A 84 -20.84 -20.62 34.87
C ARG A 84 -20.02 -19.91 33.80
N VAL A 85 -18.92 -20.55 33.42
CA VAL A 85 -17.96 -20.05 32.42
C VAL A 85 -17.60 -21.18 31.46
N LEU A 86 -16.96 -20.83 30.35
CA LEU A 86 -16.39 -21.80 29.42
C LEU A 86 -15.20 -22.54 30.05
N TYR A 87 -15.00 -23.80 29.67
CA TYR A 87 -13.83 -24.56 30.12
C TYR A 87 -12.56 -23.92 29.56
N ARG A 88 -11.51 -23.77 30.36
CA ARG A 88 -10.25 -23.09 29.97
C ARG A 88 -10.43 -21.61 29.56
N LEU A 89 -11.40 -20.89 30.15
CA LEU A 89 -11.66 -19.48 29.85
C LEU A 89 -10.40 -18.57 29.80
N PRO A 90 -9.44 -18.65 30.75
CA PRO A 90 -8.20 -17.86 30.65
C PRO A 90 -7.46 -18.05 29.33
N SER A 91 -7.29 -19.30 28.89
CA SER A 91 -6.62 -19.62 27.62
C SER A 91 -7.39 -19.11 26.40
N ILE A 92 -8.72 -19.00 26.48
CA ILE A 92 -9.56 -18.44 25.41
C ILE A 92 -9.38 -16.92 25.30
N ILE A 93 -9.23 -16.23 26.44
CA ILE A 93 -9.01 -14.79 26.50
C ILE A 93 -7.59 -14.42 26.03
N GLU A 94 -6.59 -15.21 26.40
CA GLU A 94 -5.18 -15.00 26.01
C GLU A 94 -4.87 -15.45 24.58
N ALA A 95 -5.74 -16.24 23.96
CA ALA A 95 -5.53 -16.78 22.62
C ALA A 95 -5.37 -15.67 21.55
N PRO A 96 -4.38 -15.77 20.64
CA PRO A 96 -4.18 -14.82 19.55
C PRO A 96 -5.44 -14.62 18.68
N PRO A 97 -5.81 -13.37 18.31
CA PRO A 97 -7.02 -13.06 17.54
C PRO A 97 -7.18 -13.80 16.20
N ASP A 98 -6.08 -14.19 15.57
CA ASP A 98 -6.00 -14.89 14.29
C ASP A 98 -6.09 -16.43 14.40
N LYS A 99 -5.86 -16.98 15.60
CA LYS A 99 -6.01 -18.42 15.85
C LYS A 99 -7.48 -18.77 16.10
N PRO A 100 -8.01 -19.84 15.46
CA PRO A 100 -9.38 -20.27 15.68
C PRO A 100 -9.53 -20.98 17.03
N ILE A 101 -10.72 -20.86 17.62
CA ILE A 101 -11.12 -21.55 18.85
C ILE A 101 -12.05 -22.72 18.49
N PHE A 102 -11.70 -23.91 18.95
CA PHE A 102 -12.49 -25.12 18.80
C PHE A 102 -13.48 -25.26 19.96
N ILE A 103 -14.73 -25.57 19.64
CA ILE A 103 -15.77 -25.90 20.61
C ILE A 103 -16.18 -27.35 20.38
N VAL A 104 -16.09 -28.15 21.43
CA VAL A 104 -16.46 -29.57 21.48
C VAL A 104 -17.50 -29.78 22.57
N GLU A 105 -18.16 -30.95 22.60
CA GLU A 105 -19.23 -31.21 23.57
C GLU A 105 -18.70 -31.37 25.01
N GLY A 106 -17.58 -32.08 25.20
CA GLY A 106 -17.08 -32.47 26.52
C GLY A 106 -15.67 -31.98 26.87
N GLU A 107 -15.34 -32.00 28.17
CA GLU A 107 -14.01 -31.59 28.65
C GLU A 107 -12.89 -32.57 28.22
N LYS A 108 -13.21 -33.87 28.04
CA LYS A 108 -12.24 -34.87 27.52
C LYS A 108 -11.74 -34.47 26.12
N ASP A 109 -12.67 -34.15 25.24
CA ASP A 109 -12.40 -33.76 23.86
C ASP A 109 -11.60 -32.46 23.79
N ALA A 110 -11.94 -31.50 24.67
CA ALA A 110 -11.24 -30.23 24.71
C ALA A 110 -9.77 -30.43 25.12
N ASP A 111 -9.51 -31.27 26.13
CA ASP A 111 -8.15 -31.61 26.54
C ASP A 111 -7.38 -32.35 25.43
N ASN A 112 -8.04 -33.26 24.71
CA ASN A 112 -7.43 -34.01 23.62
C ASN A 112 -7.05 -33.09 22.44
N LEU A 113 -7.90 -32.13 22.06
CA LEU A 113 -7.54 -31.13 21.05
C LEU A 113 -6.42 -30.20 21.52
N VAL A 114 -6.39 -29.83 22.80
CA VAL A 114 -5.29 -29.04 23.37
C VAL A 114 -3.97 -29.82 23.35
N ALA A 115 -4.00 -31.12 23.62
CA ALA A 115 -2.82 -31.99 23.51
C ALA A 115 -2.29 -32.06 22.06
N GLN A 116 -3.14 -31.84 21.06
CA GLN A 116 -2.78 -31.70 19.64
C GLN A 116 -2.32 -30.28 19.25
N GLY A 117 -2.15 -29.37 20.21
CA GLY A 117 -1.69 -27.99 19.96
C GLY A 117 -2.79 -27.01 19.53
N LEU A 118 -4.06 -27.39 19.64
CA LEU A 118 -5.20 -26.53 19.28
C LEU A 118 -5.75 -25.77 20.49
N ILE A 119 -6.48 -24.69 20.24
CA ILE A 119 -7.17 -23.92 21.28
C ILE A 119 -8.60 -24.42 21.37
N ALA A 120 -8.96 -25.17 22.42
CA ALA A 120 -10.27 -25.81 22.54
C ALA A 120 -10.97 -25.53 23.87
N THR A 121 -12.31 -25.51 23.84
CA THR A 121 -13.19 -25.29 25.00
C THR A 121 -14.51 -26.05 24.85
N CYS A 122 -15.29 -26.11 25.92
CA CYS A 122 -16.65 -26.63 25.95
C CYS A 122 -17.47 -25.90 27.03
N ASN A 123 -18.81 -25.97 26.95
CA ASN A 123 -19.67 -25.52 28.05
C ASN A 123 -19.79 -26.59 29.13
N PRO A 124 -19.95 -26.21 30.42
CA PRO A 124 -20.22 -27.18 31.46
C PRO A 124 -21.52 -27.93 31.17
N MET A 125 -21.55 -29.21 31.56
CA MET A 125 -22.68 -30.13 31.42
C MET A 125 -23.02 -30.59 29.99
N GLY A 126 -22.18 -30.29 28.99
CA GLY A 126 -22.30 -30.80 27.61
C GLY A 126 -23.62 -30.51 26.92
N ALA A 127 -24.05 -31.41 26.02
CA ALA A 127 -25.35 -31.32 25.35
C ALA A 127 -26.53 -31.59 26.30
N SER A 128 -27.73 -31.19 25.87
CA SER A 128 -28.97 -31.45 26.60
C SER A 128 -29.71 -32.64 26.01
N ALA A 129 -30.08 -33.61 26.84
CA ALA A 129 -30.93 -34.73 26.43
C ALA A 129 -32.42 -34.34 26.27
N ALA A 130 -32.83 -33.15 26.76
CA ALA A 130 -34.22 -32.70 26.72
C ALA A 130 -34.46 -31.73 25.56
N LYS A 131 -35.41 -32.06 24.67
CA LYS A 131 -35.83 -31.19 23.56
C LYS A 131 -36.20 -29.80 24.08
N GLY A 132 -35.51 -28.77 23.59
CA GLY A 132 -35.85 -27.35 23.80
C GLY A 132 -35.16 -26.61 24.95
N LYS A 133 -34.29 -27.24 25.75
CA LYS A 133 -33.51 -26.54 26.79
C LYS A 133 -32.01 -26.68 26.55
N SER A 134 -31.43 -25.75 25.81
CA SER A 134 -29.98 -25.68 25.61
C SER A 134 -29.25 -25.38 26.92
N LYS A 135 -28.10 -26.03 27.12
CA LYS A 135 -27.17 -25.72 28.22
C LYS A 135 -26.14 -24.65 27.82
N TRP A 136 -26.14 -24.25 26.55
CA TRP A 136 -25.35 -23.11 26.06
C TRP A 136 -26.02 -21.81 26.49
N ARG A 137 -25.27 -20.96 27.20
CA ARG A 137 -25.75 -19.66 27.69
C ARG A 137 -25.22 -18.52 26.83
N HIS A 138 -25.88 -17.37 26.87
CA HIS A 138 -25.50 -16.20 26.07
C HIS A 138 -24.10 -15.71 26.43
N GLU A 139 -23.79 -15.72 27.72
CA GLU A 139 -22.53 -15.25 28.30
C GLU A 139 -21.31 -16.01 27.74
N TYR A 140 -21.49 -17.26 27.29
CA TYR A 140 -20.43 -18.03 26.63
C TYR A 140 -20.11 -17.47 25.25
N SER A 141 -21.13 -17.04 24.50
CA SER A 141 -20.97 -16.42 23.18
C SER A 141 -20.30 -15.05 23.26
N ASP A 142 -20.51 -14.32 24.36
CA ASP A 142 -19.90 -13.00 24.58
C ASP A 142 -18.36 -13.10 24.70
N CYS A 143 -17.86 -14.15 25.36
CA CYS A 143 -16.42 -14.42 25.47
C CYS A 143 -15.74 -14.73 24.12
N LEU A 144 -16.52 -15.04 23.08
CA LEU A 144 -16.03 -15.41 21.74
C LEU A 144 -16.22 -14.29 20.70
N LYS A 145 -16.59 -13.08 21.15
CA LYS A 145 -16.85 -11.94 20.27
C LYS A 145 -15.63 -11.62 19.39
N GLY A 146 -15.86 -11.51 18.08
CA GLY A 146 -14.81 -11.21 17.10
C GLY A 146 -13.80 -12.32 16.84
N ARG A 147 -13.98 -13.54 17.38
CA ARG A 147 -13.07 -14.68 17.17
C ARG A 147 -13.51 -15.55 16.01
N HIS A 148 -12.58 -16.32 15.46
CA HIS A 148 -12.88 -17.39 14.51
C HIS A 148 -13.20 -18.67 15.28
N VAL A 149 -14.39 -19.25 15.10
CA VAL A 149 -14.87 -20.38 15.89
C VAL A 149 -15.14 -21.59 15.01
N ILE A 150 -14.67 -22.76 15.45
CA ILE A 150 -14.89 -24.06 14.81
C ILE A 150 -15.62 -24.94 15.83
N ILE A 151 -16.80 -25.44 15.48
CA ILE A 151 -17.60 -26.32 16.35
C ILE A 151 -17.47 -27.72 15.79
N VAL A 152 -17.02 -28.67 16.59
CA VAL A 152 -16.90 -30.09 16.22
C VAL A 152 -18.08 -30.83 16.85
N ALA A 153 -18.89 -31.47 16.03
CA ALA A 153 -20.09 -32.16 16.48
C ALA A 153 -19.84 -33.66 16.69
N ASP A 154 -20.34 -34.20 17.80
CA ASP A 154 -20.40 -35.65 18.03
C ASP A 154 -21.32 -36.31 16.99
N ASN A 155 -21.01 -37.55 16.61
CA ASN A 155 -21.72 -38.27 15.56
C ASN A 155 -23.03 -38.93 16.05
N ASP A 156 -23.90 -38.13 16.67
CA ASP A 156 -25.27 -38.51 16.97
C ASP A 156 -26.26 -37.33 16.83
N GLU A 157 -27.56 -37.60 16.97
CA GLU A 157 -28.59 -36.57 16.81
C GLU A 157 -28.51 -35.47 17.88
N ALA A 158 -28.11 -35.83 19.11
CA ALA A 158 -28.01 -34.90 20.22
C ALA A 158 -26.83 -33.94 20.05
N GLY A 159 -25.66 -34.48 19.68
CA GLY A 159 -24.43 -33.73 19.38
C GLY A 159 -24.61 -32.79 18.19
N ARG A 160 -25.23 -33.26 17.09
CA ARG A 160 -25.57 -32.40 15.94
C ARG A 160 -26.54 -31.28 16.32
N THR A 161 -27.56 -31.59 17.13
CA THR A 161 -28.51 -30.58 17.61
C THR A 161 -27.82 -29.55 18.51
N HIS A 162 -26.94 -30.01 19.40
CA HIS A 162 -26.16 -29.15 20.27
C HIS A 162 -25.24 -28.21 19.48
N ALA A 163 -24.45 -28.76 18.55
CA ALA A 163 -23.56 -28.00 17.68
C ALA A 163 -24.31 -26.89 16.91
N ASN A 164 -25.50 -27.19 16.38
CA ASN A 164 -26.34 -26.21 15.70
C ASN A 164 -26.83 -25.08 16.63
N VAL A 165 -27.17 -25.40 17.88
CA VAL A 165 -27.58 -24.40 18.87
C VAL A 165 -26.41 -23.50 19.26
N VAL A 166 -25.23 -24.07 19.51
CA VAL A 166 -24.00 -23.31 19.78
C VAL A 166 -23.68 -22.42 18.58
N ALA A 167 -23.70 -22.97 17.37
CA ALA A 167 -23.43 -22.25 16.14
C ALA A 167 -24.36 -21.04 15.97
N THR A 168 -25.66 -21.23 16.15
CA THR A 168 -26.66 -20.15 16.04
C THR A 168 -26.43 -19.03 17.06
N SER A 169 -25.97 -19.39 18.27
CA SER A 169 -25.68 -18.42 19.33
C SER A 169 -24.40 -17.63 19.04
N VAL A 170 -23.31 -18.33 18.71
CA VAL A 170 -21.97 -17.75 18.51
C VAL A 170 -21.88 -16.96 17.19
N LEU A 171 -22.64 -17.35 16.17
CA LEU A 171 -22.68 -16.68 14.86
C LEU A 171 -23.11 -15.20 14.94
N LYS A 172 -23.79 -14.81 16.03
CA LYS A 172 -24.20 -13.42 16.29
C LYS A 172 -23.01 -12.52 16.67
N THR A 173 -22.00 -13.05 17.34
CA THR A 173 -20.91 -12.27 17.96
C THR A 173 -19.52 -12.58 17.40
N ALA A 174 -19.28 -13.80 16.90
CA ALA A 174 -18.00 -14.24 16.33
C ALA A 174 -17.70 -13.62 14.95
N ALA A 175 -16.42 -13.59 14.58
CA ALA A 175 -15.97 -13.15 13.26
C ALA A 175 -16.31 -14.17 12.16
N SER A 176 -16.20 -15.46 12.47
CA SER A 176 -16.68 -16.55 11.61
C SER A 176 -17.02 -17.78 12.43
N VAL A 177 -17.99 -18.59 11.97
CA VAL A 177 -18.34 -19.87 12.59
C VAL A 177 -18.32 -20.97 11.54
N ARG A 178 -17.74 -22.12 11.86
CA ARG A 178 -17.77 -23.35 11.04
C ARG A 178 -18.27 -24.50 11.90
N VAL A 179 -19.11 -25.38 11.36
CA VAL A 179 -19.55 -26.61 12.04
C VAL A 179 -18.98 -27.79 11.28
N VAL A 180 -18.06 -28.50 11.93
CA VAL A 180 -17.31 -29.63 11.37
C VAL A 180 -17.96 -30.92 11.84
N ASN A 181 -18.37 -31.75 10.87
CA ASN A 181 -18.71 -33.14 11.09
C ASN A 181 -17.49 -33.96 10.64
N LEU A 182 -16.92 -34.76 11.54
CA LEU A 182 -15.71 -35.54 11.21
C LEU A 182 -16.07 -36.74 10.34
N PRO A 183 -15.25 -37.06 9.32
CA PRO A 183 -15.46 -38.23 8.49
C PRO A 183 -15.18 -39.51 9.28
N ASP A 184 -15.80 -40.61 8.85
CA ASP A 184 -15.52 -41.98 9.31
C ASP A 184 -15.69 -42.23 10.83
N LEU A 185 -16.40 -41.35 11.54
CA LEU A 185 -16.77 -41.58 12.93
C LEU A 185 -17.84 -42.69 13.07
N PRO A 186 -17.71 -43.61 14.05
CA PRO A 186 -18.78 -44.54 14.39
C PRO A 186 -20.02 -43.78 14.93
N GLU A 187 -21.18 -44.44 14.96
CA GLU A 187 -22.38 -43.87 15.57
C GLU A 187 -22.11 -43.55 17.06
N LYS A 188 -22.45 -42.33 17.49
CA LYS A 188 -22.11 -41.78 18.82
C LYS A 188 -20.62 -41.56 19.07
N GLY A 189 -19.80 -41.60 18.03
CA GLY A 189 -18.39 -41.28 18.12
C GLY A 189 -18.13 -39.79 18.30
N ASP A 190 -17.07 -39.44 19.02
CA ASP A 190 -16.61 -38.07 19.28
C ASP A 190 -15.21 -37.80 18.70
N VAL A 191 -14.70 -36.58 18.85
CA VAL A 191 -13.36 -36.24 18.33
C VAL A 191 -12.23 -37.02 19.02
N SER A 192 -12.44 -37.50 20.25
CA SER A 192 -11.47 -38.38 20.89
C SER A 192 -11.40 -39.72 20.17
N ASP A 193 -12.53 -40.30 19.77
CA ASP A 193 -12.55 -41.55 18.99
C ASP A 193 -11.86 -41.36 17.62
N TRP A 194 -12.05 -40.20 17.00
CA TRP A 194 -11.38 -39.85 15.73
C TRP A 194 -9.85 -39.76 15.88
N LEU A 195 -9.36 -39.17 16.98
CA LEU A 195 -7.93 -39.12 17.27
C LEU A 195 -7.37 -40.51 17.64
N GLU A 196 -8.14 -41.34 18.36
CA GLU A 196 -7.78 -42.73 18.70
C GLU A 196 -7.67 -43.61 17.45
N ALA A 197 -8.40 -43.27 16.36
CA ALA A 197 -8.28 -43.90 15.05
C ALA A 197 -7.00 -43.52 14.26
N GLY A 198 -6.14 -42.65 14.82
CA GLY A 198 -4.83 -42.30 14.26
C GLY A 198 -4.75 -40.93 13.57
N HIS A 199 -5.84 -40.17 13.55
CA HIS A 199 -5.86 -38.82 13.00
C HIS A 199 -5.21 -37.80 13.95
N ILE A 200 -4.75 -36.66 13.41
CA ILE A 200 -4.04 -35.61 14.16
C ILE A 200 -4.69 -34.23 14.05
N GLY A 201 -4.31 -33.30 14.94
CA GLY A 201 -4.89 -31.95 14.98
C GLY A 201 -4.73 -31.13 13.69
N ASP A 202 -3.66 -31.33 12.92
CA ASP A 202 -3.45 -30.64 11.65
C ASP A 202 -4.46 -31.08 10.58
N GLU A 203 -4.84 -32.37 10.57
CA GLU A 203 -5.90 -32.87 9.69
C GLU A 203 -7.26 -32.25 10.04
N LEU A 204 -7.55 -32.10 11.34
CA LEU A 204 -8.75 -31.41 11.81
C LEU A 204 -8.77 -29.93 11.36
N LEU A 205 -7.63 -29.23 11.43
CA LEU A 205 -7.51 -27.87 10.92
C LEU A 205 -7.75 -27.81 9.40
N GLN A 206 -7.26 -28.79 8.65
CA GLN A 206 -7.48 -28.88 7.21
C GLN A 206 -8.96 -29.10 6.88
N ILE A 207 -9.62 -30.05 7.55
CA ILE A 207 -11.06 -30.31 7.40
C ILE A 207 -11.84 -29.03 7.74
N ALA A 208 -11.50 -28.34 8.83
CA ALA A 208 -12.14 -27.08 9.19
C ALA A 208 -11.93 -25.98 8.15
N ARG A 209 -10.75 -25.85 7.54
CA ARG A 209 -10.48 -24.88 6.46
C ARG A 209 -11.33 -25.15 5.22
N GLN A 210 -11.55 -26.42 4.88
CA GLN A 210 -12.37 -26.85 3.75
C GLN A 210 -13.87 -26.77 4.04
N THR A 211 -14.28 -26.87 5.31
CA THR A 211 -15.68 -26.79 5.75
C THR A 211 -16.22 -25.37 5.60
N PRO A 212 -17.22 -25.10 4.75
CA PRO A 212 -17.72 -23.73 4.53
C PRO A 212 -18.09 -23.00 5.82
N ALA A 213 -17.74 -21.72 5.91
CA ALA A 213 -18.22 -20.87 7.00
C ALA A 213 -19.74 -20.79 6.97
N LEU A 214 -20.37 -20.92 8.14
CA LEU A 214 -21.79 -20.64 8.27
C LEU A 214 -22.02 -19.18 7.89
N ASN A 215 -22.87 -19.00 6.89
CA ASN A 215 -23.43 -17.70 6.61
C ASN A 215 -24.27 -17.30 7.81
N LYS A 216 -24.08 -16.08 8.34
CA LYS A 216 -25.11 -15.44 9.17
C LYS A 216 -26.41 -15.63 8.41
N SER A 217 -27.41 -16.33 8.97
CA SER A 217 -28.72 -16.50 8.31
C SER A 217 -29.11 -15.17 7.70
N PRO A 218 -29.69 -15.15 6.47
CA PRO A 218 -30.10 -13.89 5.86
C PRO A 218 -30.93 -13.17 6.91
N ALA A 219 -30.47 -11.98 7.30
CA ALA A 219 -31.29 -11.07 8.07
C ALA A 219 -32.68 -11.08 7.44
N ALA A 220 -33.75 -11.07 8.25
CA ALA A 220 -35.11 -10.89 7.75
C ALA A 220 -35.06 -9.88 6.60
N ILE A 221 -35.46 -10.27 5.38
CA ILE A 221 -35.20 -9.54 4.12
C ILE A 221 -35.31 -8.06 4.44
N THR A 222 -34.16 -7.37 4.44
CA THR A 222 -34.14 -6.03 4.98
C THR A 222 -35.08 -5.17 4.13
N ARG A 223 -35.57 -4.06 4.70
CA ARG A 223 -36.35 -3.11 3.89
C ARG A 223 -35.59 -2.73 2.62
N GLU A 224 -34.25 -2.63 2.73
CA GLU A 224 -33.35 -2.37 1.61
C GLU A 224 -33.31 -3.52 0.59
N ASP A 225 -33.25 -4.79 1.00
CA ASP A 225 -33.25 -5.93 0.08
C ASP A 225 -34.58 -6.05 -0.68
N ARG A 226 -35.71 -5.79 -0.01
CA ARG A 226 -37.05 -5.71 -0.65
C ARG A 226 -37.11 -4.56 -1.66
N SER A 227 -36.64 -3.38 -1.27
CA SER A 227 -36.53 -2.22 -2.14
C SER A 227 -35.61 -2.49 -3.33
N ARG A 228 -34.51 -3.22 -3.14
CA ARG A 228 -33.56 -3.60 -4.20
C ARG A 228 -34.21 -4.57 -5.18
N GLN A 229 -34.88 -5.61 -4.70
CA GLN A 229 -35.60 -6.55 -5.56
C GLN A 229 -36.69 -5.86 -6.40
N LYS A 230 -37.37 -4.87 -5.81
CA LYS A 230 -38.37 -4.03 -6.52
C LYS A 230 -37.71 -3.15 -7.59
N ALA A 231 -36.62 -2.45 -7.26
CA ALA A 231 -35.85 -1.63 -8.20
C ALA A 231 -35.41 -2.45 -9.41
N ILE A 232 -34.80 -3.60 -9.11
CA ILE A 232 -34.32 -4.58 -10.07
C ILE A 232 -35.43 -5.08 -10.99
N SER A 233 -36.62 -5.37 -10.45
CA SER A 233 -37.77 -5.84 -11.23
C SER A 233 -38.31 -4.76 -12.16
N SER A 234 -38.23 -3.49 -11.76
CA SER A 234 -38.70 -2.35 -12.57
C SER A 234 -37.86 -2.06 -13.82
N LEU A 235 -36.62 -2.58 -13.89
CA LEU A 235 -35.77 -2.45 -15.08
C LEU A 235 -36.26 -3.28 -16.28
N GLY A 236 -37.22 -4.20 -16.09
CA GLY A 236 -37.74 -5.03 -17.18
C GLY A 236 -36.73 -6.02 -17.78
N MET A 237 -35.55 -6.18 -17.17
CA MET A 237 -34.50 -7.09 -17.62
C MET A 237 -34.76 -8.53 -17.17
N ASP A 238 -34.59 -9.48 -18.08
CA ASP A 238 -34.60 -10.91 -17.78
C ASP A 238 -33.56 -11.27 -16.71
N ILE A 239 -33.96 -12.08 -15.73
CA ILE A 239 -33.15 -12.50 -14.59
C ILE A 239 -31.90 -13.26 -15.05
N GLN A 240 -31.98 -14.00 -16.15
CA GLN A 240 -30.85 -14.79 -16.66
C GLN A 240 -29.76 -13.93 -17.34
N HIS A 241 -30.11 -12.75 -17.85
CA HIS A 241 -29.21 -11.89 -18.63
C HIS A 241 -28.75 -10.64 -17.87
N ARG A 242 -29.08 -10.53 -16.58
CA ARG A 242 -28.74 -9.36 -15.77
C ARG A 242 -27.24 -9.33 -15.41
N PRO A 243 -26.53 -8.21 -15.68
CA PRO A 243 -25.18 -8.03 -15.16
C PRO A 243 -25.15 -8.15 -13.63
N LYS A 244 -24.25 -8.98 -13.09
CA LYS A 244 -24.18 -9.27 -11.64
C LYS A 244 -24.07 -8.01 -10.78
N TRP A 245 -23.31 -7.03 -11.26
CA TRP A 245 -23.04 -5.77 -10.57
C TRP A 245 -24.30 -4.94 -10.29
N ILE A 246 -25.39 -5.11 -11.05
CA ILE A 246 -26.67 -4.42 -10.78
C ILE A 246 -27.24 -4.86 -9.41
N SER A 247 -26.99 -6.11 -9.02
CA SER A 247 -27.46 -6.65 -7.74
C SER A 247 -26.70 -6.11 -6.54
N GLU A 248 -25.55 -5.46 -6.77
CA GLU A 248 -24.72 -4.85 -5.73
C GLU A 248 -25.10 -3.38 -5.49
N LEU A 249 -25.92 -2.78 -6.36
CA LEU A 249 -26.32 -1.37 -6.23
C LEU A 249 -27.17 -1.14 -4.97
N SER A 250 -26.86 -0.04 -4.28
CA SER A 250 -27.67 0.46 -3.17
C SER A 250 -28.93 1.17 -3.68
N VAL A 251 -30.00 1.12 -2.88
CA VAL A 251 -31.29 1.75 -3.21
C VAL A 251 -31.70 2.77 -2.16
N ASN A 252 -32.56 3.71 -2.53
CA ASN A 252 -33.18 4.64 -1.61
C ASN A 252 -34.44 4.03 -0.94
N ASP A 253 -35.06 4.77 -0.03
CA ASP A 253 -36.28 4.32 0.68
C ASP A 253 -37.50 4.14 -0.22
N ARG A 254 -37.46 4.66 -1.45
CA ARG A 254 -38.49 4.52 -2.49
C ARG A 254 -38.30 3.26 -3.35
N GLY A 255 -37.16 2.57 -3.21
CA GLY A 255 -36.80 1.44 -4.05
C GLY A 255 -36.28 1.84 -5.44
N GLU A 256 -35.62 3.00 -5.53
CA GLU A 256 -34.90 3.44 -6.72
C GLU A 256 -33.40 3.31 -6.47
N PHE A 257 -32.61 3.01 -7.51
CA PHE A 257 -31.15 2.98 -7.38
C PHE A 257 -30.60 4.37 -7.04
N ARG A 258 -29.67 4.43 -6.10
CA ARG A 258 -29.03 5.70 -5.73
C ARG A 258 -28.08 6.14 -6.85
N SER A 259 -28.26 7.36 -7.35
CA SER A 259 -27.32 7.98 -8.29
C SER A 259 -26.22 8.71 -7.53
N ASN A 260 -25.33 7.94 -6.90
CA ASN A 260 -24.23 8.45 -6.10
C ASN A 260 -22.89 7.80 -6.51
N LEU A 261 -21.79 8.36 -5.98
CA LEU A 261 -20.44 7.88 -6.25
C LEU A 261 -20.25 6.40 -5.91
N ALA A 262 -20.81 5.93 -4.79
CA ALA A 262 -20.67 4.53 -4.38
C ALA A 262 -21.26 3.57 -5.41
N ASN A 263 -22.47 3.87 -5.92
CA ASN A 263 -23.11 3.08 -6.96
C ASN A 263 -22.43 3.22 -8.32
N ALA A 264 -21.88 4.39 -8.65
CA ALA A 264 -21.10 4.57 -9.88
C ALA A 264 -19.80 3.74 -9.88
N MET A 265 -19.15 3.57 -8.73
CA MET A 265 -17.91 2.80 -8.59
C MET A 265 -18.10 1.29 -8.76
N ILE A 266 -19.28 0.75 -8.48
CA ILE A 266 -19.56 -0.70 -8.58
C ILE A 266 -19.29 -1.22 -10.00
N PRO A 267 -19.97 -0.74 -11.07
CA PRO A 267 -19.71 -1.20 -12.42
C PRO A 267 -18.29 -0.86 -12.89
N LEU A 268 -17.73 0.29 -12.50
CA LEU A 268 -16.33 0.64 -12.80
C LEU A 268 -15.31 -0.34 -12.18
N ARG A 269 -15.68 -1.14 -11.17
CA ARG A 269 -14.82 -2.16 -10.55
C ARG A 269 -15.13 -3.57 -11.02
N SER A 270 -16.38 -3.89 -11.35
CA SER A 270 -16.81 -5.27 -11.59
C SER A 270 -17.44 -5.54 -12.97
N ALA A 271 -17.97 -4.53 -13.67
CA ALA A 271 -18.53 -4.73 -15.01
C ALA A 271 -17.41 -5.07 -16.01
N PRO A 272 -17.49 -6.18 -16.77
CA PRO A 272 -16.45 -6.58 -17.72
C PRO A 272 -16.06 -5.48 -18.72
N GLU A 273 -17.03 -4.66 -19.12
CA GLU A 273 -16.88 -3.60 -20.11
C GLU A 273 -16.20 -2.34 -19.54
N LEU A 274 -16.27 -2.12 -18.22
CA LEU A 274 -15.79 -0.89 -17.57
C LEU A 274 -14.63 -1.12 -16.61
N ARG A 275 -14.49 -2.33 -16.04
CA ARG A 275 -13.52 -2.61 -14.97
C ARG A 275 -12.09 -2.30 -15.37
N ASP A 276 -11.78 -2.46 -16.66
CA ASP A 276 -10.45 -2.26 -17.21
C ASP A 276 -10.31 -0.97 -18.04
N LEU A 277 -11.36 -0.14 -18.08
CA LEU A 277 -11.50 1.01 -18.99
C LEU A 277 -10.44 2.10 -18.77
N VAL A 278 -10.09 2.42 -17.52
CA VAL A 278 -9.21 3.57 -17.19
C VAL A 278 -8.07 3.19 -16.27
N LYS A 279 -6.94 3.87 -16.42
CA LYS A 279 -5.75 3.78 -15.56
C LYS A 279 -5.17 5.17 -15.29
N PHE A 280 -4.56 5.36 -14.12
CA PHE A 280 -3.85 6.59 -13.80
C PHE A 280 -2.37 6.48 -14.15
N ASN A 281 -1.88 7.32 -15.06
CA ASN A 281 -0.47 7.40 -15.39
C ASN A 281 0.25 8.24 -14.33
N ALA A 282 1.05 7.61 -13.47
CA ALA A 282 1.77 8.28 -12.40
C ALA A 282 2.87 9.24 -12.87
N MET A 283 3.33 9.10 -14.12
CA MET A 283 4.35 9.97 -14.69
C MET A 283 3.73 11.29 -15.14
N THR A 284 2.68 11.24 -15.97
CA THR A 284 1.99 12.43 -16.50
C THR A 284 0.91 12.97 -15.57
N GLY A 285 0.41 12.15 -14.64
CA GLY A 285 -0.72 12.45 -13.76
C GLY A 285 -2.07 12.51 -14.46
N GLU A 286 -2.17 11.92 -15.64
CA GLU A 286 -3.39 11.88 -16.43
C GLU A 286 -4.13 10.55 -16.24
N THR A 287 -5.45 10.60 -16.43
CA THR A 287 -6.26 9.40 -16.58
C THR A 287 -6.22 8.96 -18.04
N ILE A 288 -5.72 7.75 -18.28
CA ILE A 288 -5.61 7.15 -19.60
C ILE A 288 -6.76 6.18 -19.80
N LEU A 289 -7.52 6.41 -20.86
CA LEU A 289 -8.52 5.50 -21.40
C LEU A 289 -7.79 4.36 -22.12
N GLN A 290 -7.98 3.13 -21.65
CA GLN A 290 -7.31 1.92 -22.13
C GLN A 290 -8.09 1.22 -23.24
N TYR A 291 -9.41 1.37 -23.24
CA TYR A 291 -10.33 0.75 -24.19
C TYR A 291 -11.40 1.77 -24.59
N PRO A 292 -12.00 1.65 -25.78
CA PRO A 292 -13.10 2.53 -26.16
C PRO A 292 -14.27 2.36 -25.18
N VAL A 293 -14.97 3.46 -24.88
CA VAL A 293 -16.16 3.42 -24.04
C VAL A 293 -17.23 2.57 -24.73
N PRO A 294 -17.91 1.64 -24.02
CA PRO A 294 -18.96 0.82 -24.62
C PRO A 294 -20.06 1.67 -25.23
N SER A 295 -20.28 1.54 -26.54
CA SER A 295 -21.33 2.24 -27.29
C SER A 295 -21.89 1.35 -28.41
N LYS A 296 -22.91 1.81 -29.15
CA LYS A 296 -23.46 1.05 -30.29
C LYS A 296 -22.56 1.09 -31.54
N HIS A 297 -21.62 2.02 -31.61
CA HIS A 297 -20.76 2.27 -32.77
C HIS A 297 -19.30 2.27 -32.33
N ILE A 298 -18.81 1.13 -31.85
CA ILE A 298 -17.40 1.00 -31.43
C ILE A 298 -16.58 0.54 -32.62
N ASP A 299 -15.59 1.35 -32.99
CA ASP A 299 -14.47 0.86 -33.79
C ASP A 299 -13.34 0.46 -32.85
N ILE A 300 -13.20 -0.85 -32.61
CA ILE A 300 -12.19 -1.40 -31.69
C ILE A 300 -10.84 -1.55 -32.40
N ALA A 301 -10.84 -1.68 -33.73
CA ALA A 301 -9.66 -2.06 -34.49
C ALA A 301 -8.53 -1.02 -34.41
N ASP A 302 -8.89 0.26 -34.36
CA ASP A 302 -7.95 1.39 -34.42
C ASP A 302 -7.77 2.13 -33.09
N PHE A 303 -8.38 1.66 -31.99
CA PHE A 303 -8.27 2.35 -30.71
C PHE A 303 -6.87 2.21 -30.10
N GLN A 304 -6.26 3.35 -29.76
CA GLN A 304 -5.02 3.41 -29.00
C GLN A 304 -5.25 4.04 -27.63
N PRO A 305 -4.60 3.53 -26.56
CA PRO A 305 -4.68 4.15 -25.24
C PRO A 305 -4.30 5.63 -25.29
N ARG A 306 -5.16 6.49 -24.73
CA ARG A 306 -5.01 7.94 -24.80
C ARG A 306 -5.57 8.63 -23.55
N PRO A 307 -5.21 9.89 -23.27
CA PRO A 307 -5.89 10.67 -22.25
C PRO A 307 -7.42 10.67 -22.45
N ILE A 308 -8.15 10.53 -21.35
CA ILE A 308 -9.60 10.58 -21.35
C ILE A 308 -10.08 12.01 -21.62
N THR A 309 -11.22 12.15 -22.31
CA THR A 309 -11.85 13.43 -22.66
C THR A 309 -13.23 13.55 -22.02
N ASP A 310 -13.77 14.77 -21.98
CA ASP A 310 -15.14 15.02 -21.50
C ASP A 310 -16.23 14.28 -22.29
N VAL A 311 -15.96 13.94 -23.55
CA VAL A 311 -16.86 13.14 -24.38
C VAL A 311 -16.91 11.70 -23.87
N ASP A 312 -15.76 11.11 -23.55
CA ASP A 312 -15.69 9.75 -22.99
C ASP A 312 -16.42 9.69 -21.63
N ILE A 313 -16.25 10.71 -20.79
CA ILE A 313 -16.99 10.84 -19.52
C ILE A 313 -18.51 10.82 -19.76
N SER A 314 -18.97 11.57 -20.77
CA SER A 314 -20.38 11.66 -21.11
C SER A 314 -20.92 10.33 -21.67
N GLN A 315 -20.11 9.58 -22.44
CA GLN A 315 -20.46 8.25 -22.92
C GLN A 315 -20.56 7.23 -21.78
N VAL A 316 -19.64 7.26 -20.80
CA VAL A 316 -19.74 6.40 -19.60
C VAL A 316 -20.98 6.76 -18.80
N GLN A 317 -21.28 8.05 -18.66
CA GLN A 317 -22.50 8.52 -18.00
C GLN A 317 -23.75 7.98 -18.70
N GLU A 318 -23.86 8.16 -20.02
CA GLU A 318 -24.98 7.65 -20.82
C GLU A 318 -25.14 6.14 -20.65
N TRP A 319 -24.04 5.38 -20.77
CA TRP A 319 -24.05 3.93 -20.60
C TRP A 319 -24.61 3.52 -19.24
N LEU A 320 -24.17 4.16 -18.15
CA LEU A 320 -24.65 3.86 -16.80
C LEU A 320 -26.12 4.27 -16.58
N GLN A 321 -26.55 5.38 -17.19
CA GLN A 321 -27.93 5.87 -17.11
C GLN A 321 -28.90 4.91 -17.81
N VAL A 322 -28.52 4.38 -18.97
CA VAL A 322 -29.33 3.41 -19.72
C VAL A 322 -29.49 2.08 -18.96
N GLN A 323 -28.48 1.67 -18.20
CA GLN A 323 -28.49 0.37 -17.49
C GLN A 323 -29.31 0.38 -16.20
N ALA A 324 -29.06 1.34 -15.30
CA ALA A 324 -29.72 1.36 -13.98
C ALA A 324 -29.68 2.73 -13.25
N LEU A 325 -28.71 3.60 -13.57
CA LEU A 325 -28.40 4.81 -12.79
C LEU A 325 -28.89 6.08 -13.50
N ALA A 326 -30.18 6.15 -13.81
CA ALA A 326 -30.78 7.16 -14.69
C ALA A 326 -30.48 8.63 -14.32
N SER A 327 -30.35 8.95 -13.03
CA SER A 327 -30.13 10.33 -12.53
C SER A 327 -28.67 10.63 -12.15
N LEU A 328 -27.72 9.84 -12.64
CA LEU A 328 -26.31 10.01 -12.34
C LEU A 328 -25.73 11.26 -13.02
N SER A 329 -25.11 12.14 -12.24
CA SER A 329 -24.54 13.40 -12.74
C SER A 329 -23.15 13.22 -13.33
N LYS A 330 -22.79 14.09 -14.26
CA LYS A 330 -21.46 14.14 -14.88
C LYS A 330 -20.35 14.30 -13.83
N ASP A 331 -20.53 15.18 -12.85
CA ASP A 331 -19.58 15.39 -11.74
C ASP A 331 -19.33 14.11 -10.92
N THR A 332 -20.38 13.30 -10.71
CA THR A 332 -20.24 12.02 -10.01
C THR A 332 -19.42 11.03 -10.84
N ILE A 333 -19.59 11.02 -12.16
CA ILE A 333 -18.80 10.19 -13.07
C ILE A 333 -17.34 10.65 -13.13
N HIS A 334 -17.07 11.95 -13.21
CA HIS A 334 -15.70 12.49 -13.13
C HIS A 334 -15.00 11.97 -11.87
N GLN A 335 -15.65 12.12 -10.70
CA GLN A 335 -15.10 11.63 -9.43
C GLN A 335 -14.88 10.11 -9.45
N ALA A 336 -15.85 9.34 -9.97
CA ALA A 336 -15.76 7.89 -10.02
C ALA A 336 -14.64 7.40 -10.95
N ILE A 337 -14.48 8.03 -12.11
CA ILE A 337 -13.44 7.71 -13.08
C ILE A 337 -12.05 8.06 -12.53
N GLU A 338 -11.88 9.25 -11.93
CA GLU A 338 -10.62 9.63 -11.29
C GLU A 338 -10.22 8.65 -10.18
N MET A 339 -11.18 8.27 -9.32
CA MET A 339 -10.96 7.28 -8.28
C MET A 339 -10.59 5.91 -8.87
N ARG A 340 -11.33 5.45 -9.90
CA ARG A 340 -11.05 4.16 -10.54
C ARG A 340 -9.70 4.14 -11.24
N ALA A 341 -9.34 5.22 -11.93
CA ALA A 341 -8.04 5.35 -12.55
C ALA A 341 -6.93 5.26 -11.50
N TYR A 342 -7.08 5.96 -10.36
CA TYR A 342 -6.09 5.96 -9.28
C TYR A 342 -5.92 4.58 -8.63
N GLU A 343 -7.00 3.79 -8.48
CA GLU A 343 -6.93 2.38 -8.06
C GLU A 343 -6.10 1.51 -9.00
N ARG A 344 -6.04 1.88 -10.28
CA ARG A 344 -5.29 1.18 -11.34
C ARG A 344 -4.10 1.99 -11.82
N LYS A 345 -3.38 2.59 -10.88
CA LYS A 345 -2.17 3.38 -11.15
C LYS A 345 -1.05 2.54 -11.74
N PHE A 346 -0.33 3.10 -12.71
CA PHE A 346 0.90 2.54 -13.28
C PHE A 346 1.92 3.66 -13.49
N HIS A 347 3.20 3.34 -13.72
CA HIS A 347 4.21 4.35 -14.00
C HIS A 347 5.07 3.92 -15.20
N PRO A 348 4.80 4.43 -16.41
CA PRO A 348 5.38 3.88 -17.64
C PRO A 348 6.92 3.83 -17.64
N VAL A 349 7.60 4.90 -17.23
CA VAL A 349 9.09 4.89 -17.18
C VAL A 349 9.62 3.91 -16.16
N ARG A 350 8.99 3.80 -14.98
CA ARG A 350 9.42 2.88 -13.92
C ARG A 350 9.17 1.44 -14.33
N ASP A 351 7.99 1.17 -14.89
CA ASP A 351 7.60 -0.14 -15.37
C ASP A 351 8.56 -0.59 -16.49
N TRP A 352 8.91 0.30 -17.41
CA TRP A 352 9.94 0.05 -18.44
C TRP A 352 11.34 -0.19 -17.85
N LEU A 353 11.82 0.66 -16.92
CA LEU A 353 13.12 0.48 -16.26
C LEU A 353 13.20 -0.84 -15.48
N VAL A 354 12.08 -1.33 -14.94
CA VAL A 354 12.00 -2.60 -14.23
C VAL A 354 11.97 -3.79 -15.20
N SER A 355 11.40 -3.62 -16.40
CA SER A 355 11.25 -4.71 -17.39
C SER A 355 12.49 -4.96 -18.24
N ILE A 356 13.36 -3.96 -18.44
CA ILE A 356 14.55 -4.09 -19.29
C ILE A 356 15.64 -4.91 -18.60
N GLU A 357 16.33 -5.75 -19.38
CA GLU A 357 17.42 -6.62 -18.91
C GLU A 357 18.76 -6.17 -19.48
N TRP A 358 19.77 -6.07 -18.59
CA TRP A 358 21.12 -5.68 -19.00
C TRP A 358 21.87 -6.88 -19.58
N ASP A 359 22.42 -6.69 -20.78
CA ASP A 359 23.20 -7.67 -21.54
C ASP A 359 24.63 -7.89 -21.00
N ARG A 360 24.96 -7.27 -19.85
CA ARG A 360 26.27 -7.33 -19.17
C ARG A 360 27.42 -6.68 -19.93
N GLN A 361 27.17 -5.96 -21.02
CA GLN A 361 28.20 -5.19 -21.72
C GLN A 361 28.24 -3.77 -21.14
N PRO A 362 29.39 -3.33 -20.59
CA PRO A 362 29.52 -2.01 -20.00
C PRO A 362 29.56 -0.92 -21.07
N ARG A 363 28.64 0.04 -20.98
CA ARG A 363 28.45 1.19 -21.89
C ARG A 363 28.32 2.51 -21.14
N VAL A 364 27.72 2.51 -19.95
CA VAL A 364 27.43 3.72 -19.15
C VAL A 364 28.69 4.48 -18.78
N LYS A 365 29.86 3.83 -18.67
CA LYS A 365 31.09 4.56 -18.36
C LYS A 365 31.60 5.37 -19.56
N THR A 366 31.33 4.97 -20.80
CA THR A 366 31.92 5.57 -22.00
C THR A 366 30.91 6.27 -22.90
N TRP A 367 29.63 6.34 -22.52
CA TRP A 367 28.57 6.84 -23.41
C TRP A 367 28.81 8.27 -23.93
N LEU A 368 29.37 9.17 -23.11
CA LEU A 368 29.69 10.54 -23.53
C LEU A 368 30.76 10.57 -24.63
N SER A 369 31.81 9.76 -24.51
CA SER A 369 32.87 9.71 -25.53
C SER A 369 32.46 8.89 -26.75
N GLN A 370 31.84 7.73 -26.52
CA GLN A 370 31.44 6.81 -27.58
C GLN A 370 30.33 7.36 -28.48
N TYR A 371 29.28 7.93 -27.90
CA TYR A 371 28.12 8.42 -28.67
C TYR A 371 28.15 9.93 -28.88
N LEU A 372 28.46 10.71 -27.82
CA LEU A 372 28.46 12.17 -27.93
C LEU A 372 29.79 12.75 -28.43
N ARG A 373 30.80 11.90 -28.67
CA ARG A 373 32.10 12.34 -29.22
C ARG A 373 32.80 13.36 -28.31
N ALA A 374 32.67 13.16 -27.01
CA ALA A 374 33.45 13.86 -25.99
C ALA A 374 34.83 13.21 -25.81
N GLU A 375 35.76 13.94 -25.19
CA GLU A 375 37.04 13.38 -24.79
C GLU A 375 36.84 12.30 -23.71
N ASP A 376 37.56 11.18 -23.85
CA ASP A 376 37.46 10.06 -22.92
C ASP A 376 38.41 10.25 -21.72
N THR A 377 37.90 10.88 -20.66
CA THR A 377 38.67 11.26 -19.47
C THR A 377 38.05 10.65 -18.21
N PRO A 378 38.80 10.56 -17.09
CA PRO A 378 38.22 10.18 -15.80
C PRO A 378 37.01 11.04 -15.42
N TYR A 379 37.06 12.33 -15.77
CA TYR A 379 35.95 13.27 -15.57
C TYR A 379 34.70 12.87 -16.34
N THR A 380 34.77 12.75 -17.68
CA THR A 380 33.59 12.45 -18.52
C THR A 380 33.00 11.08 -18.18
N ARG A 381 33.84 10.08 -17.92
CA ARG A 381 33.39 8.74 -17.50
C ARG A 381 32.55 8.77 -16.23
N ALA A 382 32.98 9.52 -15.22
CA ALA A 382 32.31 9.57 -13.92
C ALA A 382 31.00 10.37 -13.97
N ILE A 383 31.02 11.60 -14.50
CA ILE A 383 29.82 12.43 -14.56
C ILE A 383 28.76 11.83 -15.49
N GLY A 384 29.18 11.16 -16.56
CA GLY A 384 28.27 10.47 -17.48
C GLY A 384 27.56 9.32 -16.78
N THR A 385 28.28 8.56 -15.96
CA THR A 385 27.71 7.50 -15.12
C THR A 385 26.73 8.09 -14.11
N MET A 386 27.15 9.09 -13.34
CA MET A 386 26.32 9.75 -12.33
C MET A 386 25.04 10.32 -12.94
N PHE A 387 25.11 10.92 -14.13
CA PHE A 387 23.96 11.51 -14.79
C PHE A 387 22.88 10.47 -15.14
N LEU A 388 23.25 9.34 -15.78
CA LEU A 388 22.29 8.29 -16.11
C LEU A 388 21.73 7.60 -14.87
N VAL A 389 22.56 7.38 -13.83
CA VAL A 389 22.08 6.84 -12.55
C VAL A 389 21.13 7.83 -11.85
N ALA A 390 21.37 9.14 -11.93
CA ALA A 390 20.47 10.16 -11.39
C ALA A 390 19.12 10.18 -12.12
N MET A 391 19.11 9.98 -13.45
CA MET A 391 17.87 9.83 -14.23
C MET A 391 17.03 8.65 -13.72
N VAL A 392 17.66 7.49 -13.52
CA VAL A 392 17.01 6.31 -12.96
C VAL A 392 16.51 6.58 -11.53
N ALA A 393 17.38 7.14 -10.68
CA ALA A 393 17.06 7.42 -9.29
C ALA A 393 15.84 8.34 -9.13
N ARG A 394 15.69 9.36 -9.98
CA ARG A 394 14.55 10.28 -9.96
C ARG A 394 13.20 9.59 -10.20
N VAL A 395 13.17 8.53 -11.00
CA VAL A 395 11.94 7.78 -11.30
C VAL A 395 11.68 6.70 -10.25
N ILE A 396 12.71 6.01 -9.78
CA ILE A 396 12.58 4.94 -8.78
C ILE A 396 12.33 5.52 -7.39
N GLN A 397 13.01 6.61 -7.03
CA GLN A 397 12.87 7.35 -5.78
C GLN A 397 12.51 8.83 -6.05
N PRO A 398 11.24 9.13 -6.39
CA PRO A 398 10.78 10.49 -6.64
C PRO A 398 11.15 11.45 -5.51
N GLY A 399 11.71 12.59 -5.88
CA GLY A 399 12.18 13.61 -4.95
C GLY A 399 13.55 13.37 -4.30
N CYS A 400 14.29 12.33 -4.71
CA CYS A 400 15.70 12.17 -4.33
C CYS A 400 16.54 13.41 -4.74
N LYS A 401 17.71 13.59 -4.15
CA LYS A 401 18.60 14.69 -4.54
C LYS A 401 19.23 14.41 -5.90
N ALA A 402 19.23 15.40 -6.77
CA ALA A 402 19.95 15.42 -8.05
C ALA A 402 20.26 16.88 -8.33
N ASP A 403 21.38 17.33 -7.77
CA ASP A 403 21.71 18.77 -7.67
C ASP A 403 22.53 19.28 -8.86
N TYR A 404 22.93 18.37 -9.76
CA TYR A 404 23.86 18.63 -10.85
C TYR A 404 23.15 18.61 -12.22
N LEU A 405 23.69 19.40 -13.13
CA LEU A 405 23.23 19.67 -14.49
C LEU A 405 24.37 19.33 -15.45
N LEU A 406 24.21 18.30 -16.28
CA LEU A 406 25.11 18.05 -17.39
C LEU A 406 24.94 19.16 -18.44
N ILE A 407 26.04 19.73 -18.94
CA ILE A 407 25.99 20.76 -19.99
C ILE A 407 26.75 20.25 -21.21
N LEU A 408 26.04 20.08 -22.32
CA LEU A 408 26.63 19.73 -23.60
C LEU A 408 27.01 21.00 -24.35
N GLU A 409 28.30 21.19 -24.59
CA GLU A 409 28.84 22.31 -25.37
C GLU A 409 29.48 21.80 -26.66
N GLY A 410 29.27 22.54 -27.74
CA GLY A 410 29.83 22.20 -29.05
C GLY A 410 29.22 23.06 -30.13
N GLU A 411 29.71 22.95 -31.35
CA GLU A 411 29.23 23.79 -32.45
C GLU A 411 27.73 23.60 -32.73
N GLN A 412 27.14 24.58 -33.40
CA GLN A 412 25.76 24.45 -33.85
C GLN A 412 25.66 23.32 -34.87
N GLY A 413 24.59 22.51 -34.80
CA GLY A 413 24.38 21.40 -35.74
C GLY A 413 25.03 20.07 -35.34
N VAL A 414 25.81 19.99 -34.26
CA VAL A 414 26.40 18.71 -33.78
C VAL A 414 25.38 17.73 -33.17
N ARG A 415 24.08 18.04 -33.20
CA ARG A 415 22.95 17.20 -32.73
C ARG A 415 22.82 17.00 -31.21
N LYS A 416 23.21 18.00 -30.41
CA LYS A 416 23.10 17.99 -28.93
C LYS A 416 21.66 17.75 -28.45
N SER A 417 20.72 18.59 -28.87
CA SER A 417 19.30 18.49 -28.48
C SER A 417 18.67 17.18 -28.94
N THR A 418 19.08 16.64 -30.09
CA THR A 418 18.65 15.30 -30.55
C THR A 418 19.11 14.20 -29.61
N ALA A 419 20.34 14.26 -29.08
CA ALA A 419 20.79 13.30 -28.08
C ALA A 419 19.99 13.40 -26.77
N CYS A 420 19.67 14.63 -26.33
CA CYS A 420 18.78 14.84 -25.19
C CYS A 420 17.39 14.21 -25.44
N ALA A 421 16.81 14.45 -26.61
CA ALA A 421 15.52 13.87 -27.00
C ALA A 421 15.55 12.33 -27.02
N ILE A 422 16.63 11.72 -27.53
CA ILE A 422 16.80 10.27 -27.48
C ILE A 422 16.81 9.78 -26.03
N LEU A 423 17.64 10.36 -25.15
CA LEU A 423 17.71 9.93 -23.75
C LEU A 423 16.35 10.05 -23.03
N GLY A 424 15.70 11.20 -23.16
CA GLY A 424 14.41 11.47 -22.50
C GLY A 424 13.21 10.71 -23.09
N GLY A 425 13.29 10.31 -24.36
CA GLY A 425 12.20 9.64 -25.08
C GLY A 425 10.93 10.50 -25.12
N GLU A 426 9.76 9.87 -24.99
CA GLU A 426 8.46 10.57 -24.96
C GLU A 426 8.31 11.54 -23.77
N TYR A 427 9.14 11.41 -22.74
CA TYR A 427 9.13 12.26 -21.54
C TYR A 427 10.18 13.38 -21.58
N PHE A 428 10.73 13.66 -22.77
CA PHE A 428 11.63 14.78 -23.02
C PHE A 428 10.87 16.12 -23.15
N SER A 429 11.53 17.23 -22.82
CA SER A 429 11.07 18.59 -23.15
C SER A 429 12.25 19.54 -23.28
N ASP A 430 12.25 20.35 -24.33
CA ASP A 430 13.16 21.49 -24.57
C ASP A 430 12.47 22.86 -24.34
N ASN A 431 11.14 22.87 -24.32
CA ASN A 431 10.34 24.08 -24.13
C ASN A 431 10.09 24.38 -22.64
N MET A 432 11.15 24.68 -21.88
CA MET A 432 11.01 25.03 -20.48
C MET A 432 10.46 26.46 -20.30
N PRO A 433 9.37 26.67 -19.54
CA PRO A 433 8.93 28.01 -19.18
C PRO A 433 10.02 28.79 -18.43
N PRO A 434 10.05 30.13 -18.52
CA PRO A 434 11.04 30.94 -17.82
C PRO A 434 11.08 30.64 -16.32
N VAL A 435 12.30 30.51 -15.77
CA VAL A 435 12.53 30.31 -14.33
C VAL A 435 12.24 31.61 -13.60
N ARG A 436 10.98 31.81 -13.22
CA ARG A 436 10.54 32.88 -12.33
C ARG A 436 10.09 32.26 -11.02
N ASP A 437 10.51 32.84 -9.90
CA ASP A 437 10.13 32.31 -8.59
C ASP A 437 8.61 32.30 -8.42
N GLY A 438 8.08 31.17 -7.92
CA GLY A 438 6.66 30.98 -7.69
C GLY A 438 5.81 30.74 -8.95
N SER A 439 6.40 30.52 -10.13
CA SER A 439 5.63 30.24 -11.34
C SER A 439 4.96 28.86 -11.26
N LYS A 440 3.66 28.88 -10.95
CA LYS A 440 2.79 27.70 -10.96
C LYS A 440 2.83 26.97 -12.33
N ASP A 441 3.08 27.68 -13.41
CA ASP A 441 3.17 27.11 -14.77
C ASP A 441 4.42 26.25 -14.95
N LEU A 442 5.56 26.67 -14.39
CA LEU A 442 6.79 25.86 -14.45
C LEU A 442 6.65 24.60 -13.61
N SER A 443 6.12 24.70 -12.40
CA SER A 443 5.88 23.53 -11.54
C SER A 443 4.94 22.52 -12.20
N GLN A 444 3.90 22.98 -12.90
CA GLN A 444 3.01 22.12 -13.69
C GLN A 444 3.70 21.50 -14.91
N HIS A 445 4.53 22.28 -15.61
CA HIS A 445 5.25 21.82 -16.80
C HIS A 445 6.21 20.65 -16.51
N LEU A 446 6.74 20.56 -15.28
CA LEU A 446 7.60 19.45 -14.87
C LEU A 446 6.84 18.11 -14.78
N GLN A 447 5.52 18.14 -14.64
CA GLN A 447 4.71 16.94 -14.59
C GLN A 447 4.76 16.20 -15.93
N GLY A 448 4.98 14.88 -15.91
CA GLY A 448 5.16 14.10 -17.13
C GLY A 448 6.52 14.25 -17.81
N LYS A 449 7.52 14.88 -17.20
CA LYS A 449 8.85 15.03 -17.79
C LYS A 449 9.90 14.21 -17.04
N TRP A 450 10.81 13.57 -17.78
CA TRP A 450 11.93 12.80 -17.23
C TRP A 450 13.27 13.51 -17.46
N LEU A 451 13.43 14.12 -18.62
CA LEU A 451 14.59 14.93 -18.98
C LEU A 451 14.14 16.25 -19.56
N LEU A 452 14.60 17.36 -18.96
CA LEU A 452 14.36 18.69 -19.49
C LEU A 452 15.66 19.29 -20.00
N GLU A 453 15.65 19.70 -21.27
CA GLU A 453 16.71 20.52 -21.85
C GLU A 453 16.49 21.99 -21.50
N ILE A 454 17.56 22.64 -21.04
CA ILE A 454 17.67 24.09 -20.90
C ILE A 454 18.52 24.56 -22.07
N ALA A 455 17.84 24.94 -23.15
CA ALA A 455 18.50 25.43 -24.36
C ALA A 455 19.12 26.81 -24.11
N GLU A 456 20.26 27.06 -24.75
CA GLU A 456 20.94 28.37 -24.76
C GLU A 456 21.23 28.95 -23.37
N MET A 457 21.85 28.14 -22.50
CA MET A 457 22.34 28.51 -21.15
C MET A 457 23.21 29.79 -21.05
N SER A 458 23.55 30.41 -22.18
CA SER A 458 24.54 31.48 -22.32
C SER A 458 24.01 32.91 -22.30
N SER A 459 22.68 33.11 -22.21
CA SER A 459 22.03 34.44 -22.20
C SER A 459 21.59 34.90 -20.80
N THR A 460 21.92 34.13 -19.77
CA THR A 460 21.36 34.26 -18.42
C THR A 460 22.15 35.26 -17.58
N SER A 461 21.48 36.22 -16.95
CA SER A 461 22.07 37.13 -15.96
C SER A 461 22.53 36.36 -14.71
N LYS A 462 23.40 36.98 -13.88
CA LYS A 462 23.84 36.35 -12.62
C LYS A 462 22.67 35.99 -11.69
N ALA A 463 21.63 36.83 -11.65
CA ALA A 463 20.43 36.58 -10.84
C ALA A 463 19.66 35.35 -11.34
N GLU A 464 19.47 35.22 -12.65
CA GLU A 464 18.79 34.07 -13.24
C GLU A 464 19.62 32.78 -13.10
N ALA A 465 20.95 32.85 -13.10
CA ALA A 465 21.81 31.70 -12.81
C ALA A 465 21.64 31.20 -11.36
N GLU A 466 21.49 32.11 -10.40
CA GLU A 466 21.15 31.76 -9.00
C GLU A 466 19.74 31.15 -8.88
N SER A 467 18.75 31.74 -9.55
CA SER A 467 17.39 31.18 -9.59
C SER A 467 17.38 29.79 -10.22
N LEU A 468 18.14 29.57 -11.30
CA LEU A 468 18.27 28.26 -11.93
C LEU A 468 18.94 27.24 -11.01
N LYS A 469 20.03 27.63 -10.34
CA LYS A 469 20.71 26.82 -9.33
C LYS A 469 19.73 26.39 -8.21
N ALA A 470 18.97 27.34 -7.67
CA ALA A 470 17.96 27.05 -6.66
C ALA A 470 16.87 26.13 -7.22
N PHE A 471 16.44 26.36 -8.46
CA PHE A 471 15.43 25.57 -9.15
C PHE A 471 15.88 24.13 -9.37
N VAL A 472 17.06 23.86 -9.94
CA VAL A 472 17.56 22.50 -10.25
C VAL A 472 17.58 21.61 -9.00
N THR A 473 17.98 22.16 -7.84
CA THR A 473 18.16 21.39 -6.58
C THR A 473 16.89 21.10 -5.78
N ARG A 474 15.72 21.61 -6.20
CA ARG A 474 14.47 21.37 -5.47
C ARG A 474 14.10 19.88 -5.57
N PRO A 475 13.74 19.22 -4.45
CA PRO A 475 13.29 17.83 -4.47
C PRO A 475 11.81 17.68 -4.80
N VAL A 476 10.99 18.70 -4.49
CA VAL A 476 9.54 18.67 -4.64
C VAL A 476 9.06 19.98 -5.22
N GLU A 477 7.98 19.91 -6.00
CA GLU A 477 7.15 21.05 -6.34
C GLU A 477 5.96 21.12 -5.41
N ARG A 478 5.51 22.34 -5.11
CA ARG A 478 4.27 22.58 -4.38
C ARG A 478 3.44 23.59 -5.14
N TYR A 479 2.29 23.16 -5.64
CA TYR A 479 1.36 24.02 -6.36
C TYR A 479 -0.06 23.50 -6.25
N ARG A 480 -1.04 24.33 -6.59
CA ARG A 480 -2.44 23.95 -6.70
C ARG A 480 -2.79 23.72 -8.17
N PRO A 481 -3.14 22.50 -8.60
CA PRO A 481 -3.55 22.24 -9.97
C PRO A 481 -4.75 23.11 -10.39
N PRO A 482 -4.94 23.40 -11.69
CA PRO A 482 -6.17 23.99 -12.19
C PRO A 482 -7.38 23.22 -11.66
N TYR A 483 -8.40 23.93 -11.16
CA TYR A 483 -9.61 23.36 -10.54
C TYR A 483 -9.41 22.50 -9.28
N GLY A 484 -8.16 22.23 -8.88
CA GLY A 484 -7.85 21.56 -7.62
C GLY A 484 -8.35 22.38 -6.44
N ARG A 485 -8.80 21.72 -5.37
CA ARG A 485 -9.22 22.39 -4.12
C ARG A 485 -8.10 22.55 -3.09
N LYS A 486 -7.01 21.80 -3.26
CA LYS A 486 -5.87 21.73 -2.32
C LYS A 486 -4.56 21.88 -3.08
N ASP A 487 -3.54 22.40 -2.40
CA ASP A 487 -2.17 22.26 -2.87
C ASP A 487 -1.78 20.79 -2.92
N ILE A 488 -0.99 20.41 -3.92
CA ILE A 488 -0.33 19.11 -3.98
C ILE A 488 1.17 19.30 -3.76
N ILE A 489 1.80 18.24 -3.25
CA ILE A 489 3.25 18.10 -3.19
C ILE A 489 3.60 17.07 -4.25
N GLN A 490 4.37 17.48 -5.26
CA GLN A 490 4.83 16.61 -6.33
C GLN A 490 6.33 16.38 -6.20
N PRO A 491 6.76 15.19 -5.77
CA PRO A 491 8.17 14.82 -5.80
C PRO A 491 8.68 14.81 -7.24
N ARG A 492 9.83 15.42 -7.48
CA ARG A 492 10.39 15.52 -8.83
C ARG A 492 10.88 14.17 -9.32
N GLN A 493 10.49 13.86 -10.55
CA GLN A 493 10.87 12.65 -11.28
C GLN A 493 11.77 12.96 -12.49
N CYS A 494 12.21 14.22 -12.62
CA CYS A 494 13.01 14.69 -13.74
C CYS A 494 14.46 15.05 -13.34
N VAL A 495 15.35 15.03 -14.33
CA VAL A 495 16.65 15.72 -14.28
C VAL A 495 16.69 16.80 -15.37
N PHE A 496 17.72 17.63 -15.31
CA PHE A 496 17.94 18.72 -16.25
C PHE A 496 19.24 18.49 -17.03
N ILE A 497 19.28 18.95 -18.27
CA ILE A 497 20.48 18.97 -19.11
C ILE A 497 20.55 20.33 -19.82
N GLY A 498 21.72 20.94 -19.88
CA GLY A 498 21.93 22.20 -20.60
C GLY A 498 22.54 21.93 -21.97
N THR A 499 22.21 22.76 -22.95
CA THR A 499 22.93 22.80 -24.23
C THR A 499 23.40 24.23 -24.53
N THR A 500 24.59 24.34 -25.11
CA THR A 500 25.15 25.64 -25.50
C THR A 500 26.06 25.53 -26.71
N ASN A 501 26.11 26.61 -27.49
CA ASN A 501 27.04 26.75 -28.61
C ASN A 501 28.27 27.61 -28.23
N LYS A 502 28.31 28.18 -27.03
CA LYS A 502 29.44 28.98 -26.53
C LYS A 502 30.41 28.11 -25.73
N SER A 503 31.70 28.44 -25.79
CA SER A 503 32.75 27.84 -24.97
C SER A 503 32.85 28.46 -23.58
N GLU A 504 32.43 29.70 -23.41
CA GLU A 504 32.39 30.43 -22.14
C GLU A 504 30.96 30.90 -21.87
N TYR A 505 30.40 30.48 -20.74
CA TYR A 505 29.00 30.74 -20.39
C TYR A 505 28.71 30.69 -18.89
N LEU A 506 29.68 30.27 -18.07
CA LEU A 506 29.55 30.33 -16.62
C LEU A 506 29.91 31.75 -16.17
N ARG A 507 29.02 32.40 -15.42
CA ARG A 507 29.20 33.80 -14.97
C ARG A 507 29.48 33.96 -13.48
N ASP A 508 29.37 32.87 -12.70
CA ASP A 508 29.44 32.94 -11.25
C ASP A 508 30.31 31.85 -10.63
N GLU A 509 31.35 32.29 -9.91
CA GLU A 509 32.34 31.46 -9.22
C GLU A 509 31.73 30.67 -8.06
N THR A 510 30.79 31.29 -7.34
CA THR A 510 30.16 30.65 -6.18
C THR A 510 29.03 29.72 -6.60
N GLY A 511 29.30 28.42 -6.65
CA GLY A 511 28.24 27.42 -6.88
C GLY A 511 28.09 26.96 -8.33
N ALA A 512 29.08 27.23 -9.20
CA ALA A 512 29.19 26.56 -10.49
C ALA A 512 29.35 25.04 -10.36
N ARG A 513 29.70 24.53 -9.17
CA ARG A 513 29.86 23.09 -8.87
C ARG A 513 28.74 22.19 -9.40
N ARG A 514 27.53 22.75 -9.56
CA ARG A 514 26.33 22.07 -10.05
C ARG A 514 26.32 21.85 -11.55
N PHE A 515 27.23 22.47 -12.30
CA PHE A 515 27.32 22.33 -13.74
C PHE A 515 28.42 21.33 -14.08
N TRP A 516 28.13 20.37 -14.95
CA TRP A 516 29.10 19.42 -15.48
C TRP A 516 29.29 19.69 -16.97
N PRO A 517 30.19 20.61 -17.36
CA PRO A 517 30.47 20.90 -18.76
C PRO A 517 31.09 19.72 -19.49
N VAL A 518 30.67 19.47 -20.73
CA VAL A 518 31.23 18.44 -21.60
C VAL A 518 31.26 18.93 -23.03
N LYS A 519 32.47 19.05 -23.60
CA LYS A 519 32.66 19.26 -25.05
C LYS A 519 32.22 18.01 -25.79
N VAL A 520 31.28 18.17 -26.71
CA VAL A 520 30.75 17.11 -27.56
C VAL A 520 30.97 17.46 -29.02
N GLY A 521 31.02 16.43 -29.86
CA GLY A 521 31.24 16.62 -31.28
C GLY A 521 32.66 17.04 -31.65
N ILE A 522 33.68 16.63 -30.88
CA ILE A 522 35.07 17.12 -31.01
C ILE A 522 35.71 16.70 -32.34
N ASP A 523 35.58 15.42 -32.70
CA ASP A 523 36.14 14.83 -33.93
C ASP A 523 35.09 14.71 -35.05
N ARG A 524 33.83 14.43 -34.68
CA ARG A 524 32.71 14.23 -35.59
C ARG A 524 31.39 14.52 -34.87
N ALA A 525 30.31 14.69 -35.64
CA ALA A 525 28.99 14.90 -35.05
C ALA A 525 28.55 13.75 -34.12
N VAL A 526 27.66 14.06 -33.18
CA VAL A 526 27.08 13.09 -32.24
C VAL A 526 26.42 11.94 -33.00
N ASP A 527 26.72 10.71 -32.58
CA ASP A 527 26.20 9.49 -33.18
C ASP A 527 24.82 9.14 -32.61
N THR A 528 23.83 9.86 -33.10
CA THR A 528 22.43 9.70 -32.67
C THR A 528 21.86 8.33 -33.01
N ALA A 529 22.35 7.68 -34.07
CA ALA A 529 21.88 6.35 -34.47
C ALA A 529 22.36 5.29 -33.48
N ALA A 530 23.65 5.28 -33.14
CA ALA A 530 24.21 4.37 -32.15
C ALA A 530 23.62 4.63 -30.76
N LEU A 531 23.46 5.91 -30.37
CA LEU A 531 22.82 6.26 -29.09
C LEU A 531 21.39 5.74 -28.99
N SER A 532 20.60 5.88 -30.06
CA SER A 532 19.21 5.40 -30.11
C SER A 532 19.14 3.88 -30.00
N ALA A 533 20.04 3.17 -30.69
CA ALA A 533 20.10 1.71 -30.65
C ALA A 533 20.48 1.16 -29.27
N ASP A 534 21.46 1.77 -28.60
CA ASP A 534 21.96 1.32 -27.30
C ASP A 534 21.22 1.93 -26.10
N ARG A 535 20.27 2.85 -26.32
CA ARG A 535 19.55 3.59 -25.26
C ARG A 535 19.00 2.65 -24.18
N GLU A 536 18.35 1.58 -24.60
CA GLU A 536 17.76 0.61 -23.67
C GLU A 536 18.82 -0.03 -22.78
N GLN A 537 19.93 -0.49 -23.38
CA GLN A 537 21.03 -1.13 -22.64
C GLN A 537 21.79 -0.16 -21.74
N LEU A 538 21.92 1.12 -22.14
CA LEU A 538 22.45 2.18 -21.27
C LEU A 538 21.61 2.32 -19.99
N PHE A 539 20.29 2.33 -20.10
CA PHE A 539 19.42 2.42 -18.93
C PHE A 539 19.35 1.10 -18.15
N ALA A 540 19.43 -0.06 -18.80
CA ALA A 540 19.48 -1.35 -18.11
C ALA A 540 20.74 -1.45 -17.22
N GLU A 541 21.91 -1.05 -17.73
CA GLU A 541 23.13 -0.94 -16.93
C GLU A 541 23.00 0.12 -15.83
N ALA A 542 22.44 1.30 -16.11
CA ALA A 542 22.24 2.35 -15.12
C ALA A 542 21.31 1.91 -13.96
N VAL A 543 20.29 1.09 -14.26
CA VAL A 543 19.43 0.45 -13.25
C VAL A 543 20.23 -0.52 -12.38
N GLN A 544 21.12 -1.31 -12.98
CA GLN A 544 22.01 -2.19 -12.22
C GLN A 544 22.94 -1.39 -11.31
N LEU A 545 23.57 -0.33 -11.81
CA LEU A 545 24.43 0.56 -11.01
C LEU A 545 23.66 1.24 -9.86
N TYR A 546 22.41 1.64 -10.09
CA TYR A 546 21.53 2.15 -9.03
C TYR A 546 21.24 1.08 -7.96
N ARG A 547 20.93 -0.16 -8.37
CA ARG A 547 20.70 -1.29 -7.44
C ARG A 547 21.95 -1.63 -6.63
N ASP A 548 23.12 -1.50 -7.24
CA ASP A 548 24.44 -1.65 -6.61
C ASP A 548 24.83 -0.45 -5.73
N LYS A 549 23.94 0.54 -5.60
CA LYS A 549 24.08 1.74 -4.76
C LYS A 549 25.26 2.62 -5.16
N VAL A 550 25.61 2.63 -6.46
CA VAL A 550 26.59 3.57 -6.99
C VAL A 550 26.08 5.00 -6.77
N PRO A 551 26.85 5.88 -6.11
CA PRO A 551 26.46 7.27 -5.93
C PRO A 551 26.29 7.98 -7.29
N TRP A 552 25.25 8.79 -7.42
CA TRP A 552 25.03 9.67 -8.57
C TRP A 552 25.41 11.13 -8.26
N TRP A 553 26.32 11.31 -7.30
CA TRP A 553 26.94 12.57 -6.93
C TRP A 553 28.43 12.33 -6.67
N PRO A 554 29.28 13.33 -6.96
CA PRO A 554 30.71 13.25 -6.68
C PRO A 554 30.98 13.39 -5.18
N ASP A 555 32.11 12.84 -4.74
CA ASP A 555 32.71 13.21 -3.47
C ASP A 555 33.53 14.50 -3.58
N GLY A 556 33.95 15.04 -2.44
CA GLY A 556 34.65 16.32 -2.39
C GLY A 556 36.05 16.32 -3.01
N ASP A 557 36.70 15.16 -3.13
CA ASP A 557 38.03 15.06 -3.73
C ASP A 557 37.92 15.03 -5.25
N PHE A 558 36.96 14.25 -5.77
CA PHE A 558 36.61 14.24 -7.18
C PHE A 558 36.13 15.62 -7.65
N GLU A 559 35.31 16.33 -6.85
CA GLU A 559 34.88 17.70 -7.17
C GLU A 559 36.09 18.63 -7.38
N LYS A 560 37.04 18.65 -6.44
CA LYS A 560 38.22 19.53 -6.52
C LYS A 560 39.17 19.13 -7.66
N GLN A 561 39.38 17.84 -7.85
CA GLN A 561 40.38 17.34 -8.80
C GLN A 561 39.91 17.44 -10.25
N TYR A 562 38.63 17.18 -10.53
CA TYR A 562 38.13 17.00 -11.90
C TYR A 562 37.02 17.98 -12.28
N ILE A 563 36.11 18.32 -11.37
CA ILE A 563 34.95 19.17 -11.70
C ILE A 563 35.34 20.66 -11.67
N THR A 564 36.07 21.11 -10.66
CA THR A 564 36.47 22.51 -10.52
C THR A 564 37.31 23.01 -11.71
N PRO A 565 38.33 22.29 -12.21
CA PRO A 565 39.11 22.75 -13.37
C PRO A 565 38.28 22.90 -14.65
N GLU A 566 37.33 21.98 -14.90
CA GLU A 566 36.44 22.04 -16.06
C GLU A 566 35.50 23.25 -15.99
N GLN A 567 35.06 23.65 -14.80
CA GLN A 567 34.24 24.84 -14.58
C GLN A 567 35.07 26.12 -14.75
N GLU A 568 36.27 26.15 -14.18
CA GLU A 568 37.19 27.29 -14.26
C GLU A 568 37.53 27.65 -15.71
N GLY A 569 37.76 26.65 -16.55
CA GLY A 569 38.03 26.84 -17.98
C GLY A 569 36.88 27.39 -18.82
N ARG A 570 35.67 27.58 -18.24
CA ARG A 570 34.44 28.01 -18.95
C ARG A 570 33.79 29.25 -18.36
N TYR A 571 34.48 29.89 -17.41
CA TYR A 571 34.08 31.19 -16.92
C TYR A 571 34.21 32.23 -18.02
N GLU A 572 33.14 32.98 -18.24
CA GLU A 572 33.17 34.17 -19.08
C GLU A 572 34.03 35.22 -18.37
N ILE A 573 35.18 35.52 -18.94
CA ILE A 573 36.09 36.54 -18.41
C ILE A 573 35.40 37.89 -18.59
N ASP A 574 35.38 38.69 -17.51
CA ASP A 574 34.77 40.01 -17.58
C ASP A 574 35.59 40.89 -18.56
N PRO A 575 34.96 41.61 -19.52
CA PRO A 575 35.69 42.47 -20.44
C PRO A 575 36.60 43.51 -19.77
N TRP A 576 36.31 43.88 -18.52
CA TRP A 576 37.12 44.80 -17.72
C TRP A 576 38.34 44.14 -17.09
N GLU A 577 38.34 42.81 -16.97
CA GLU A 577 39.37 42.07 -16.24
C GLU A 577 40.76 42.22 -16.85
N ALA A 578 40.89 42.19 -18.18
CA ALA A 578 42.18 42.39 -18.85
C ALA A 578 42.76 43.78 -18.52
N SER A 579 41.97 44.84 -18.70
CA SER A 579 42.40 46.21 -18.41
C SER A 579 42.73 46.42 -16.92
N ILE A 580 41.97 45.79 -16.03
CA ILE A 580 42.24 45.83 -14.59
C ILE A 580 43.52 45.05 -14.27
N ARG A 581 43.71 43.87 -14.84
CA ARG A 581 44.92 43.06 -14.64
C ARG A 581 46.18 43.83 -15.04
N ASP A 582 46.16 44.45 -16.22
CA ASP A 582 47.27 45.28 -16.70
C ASP A 582 47.51 46.48 -15.79
N TYR A 583 46.43 47.12 -15.33
CA TYR A 583 46.51 48.23 -14.38
C TYR A 583 47.14 47.86 -13.03
N LEU A 584 46.88 46.65 -12.54
CA LEU A 584 47.37 46.15 -11.26
C LEU A 584 48.85 45.75 -11.28
N GLN A 585 49.46 45.56 -12.46
CA GLN A 585 50.86 45.15 -12.56
C GLN A 585 51.79 46.12 -11.83
N GLY A 586 52.62 45.59 -10.92
CA GLY A 586 53.60 46.36 -10.15
C GLY A 586 53.01 47.22 -9.02
N ARG A 587 51.70 47.17 -8.75
CA ARG A 587 51.06 47.94 -7.68
C ARG A 587 50.97 47.14 -6.37
N SER A 588 51.16 47.83 -5.25
CA SER A 588 51.03 47.24 -3.90
C SER A 588 49.67 47.52 -3.24
N SER A 589 48.93 48.50 -3.74
CA SER A 589 47.57 48.82 -3.29
C SER A 589 46.78 49.58 -4.36
N THR A 590 45.45 49.54 -4.29
CA THR A 590 44.56 50.32 -5.15
C THR A 590 43.20 50.57 -4.49
N HIS A 591 42.43 51.54 -5.01
CA HIS A 591 41.02 51.74 -4.67
C HIS A 591 40.08 51.49 -5.85
N VAL A 592 38.82 51.13 -5.56
CA VAL A 592 37.78 50.86 -6.58
C VAL A 592 37.60 52.05 -7.54
N MET A 593 37.61 53.28 -7.02
CA MET A 593 37.47 54.50 -7.82
C MET A 593 38.68 54.75 -8.73
N GLU A 594 39.88 54.38 -8.29
CA GLU A 594 41.10 54.53 -9.10
C GLU A 594 41.09 53.52 -10.25
N VAL A 595 40.71 52.27 -9.96
CA VAL A 595 40.53 51.23 -10.98
C VAL A 595 39.47 51.67 -12.00
N ALA A 596 38.32 52.17 -11.54
CA ALA A 596 37.25 52.62 -12.43
C ALA A 596 37.75 53.71 -13.40
N ARG A 597 38.49 54.69 -12.89
CA ARG A 597 38.95 55.84 -13.67
C ARG A 597 40.15 55.54 -14.55
N GLN A 598 41.12 54.77 -14.05
CA GLN A 598 42.43 54.61 -14.68
C GLN A 598 42.56 53.30 -15.47
N ALA A 599 41.85 52.24 -15.08
CA ALA A 599 41.85 50.97 -15.81
C ALA A 599 40.72 50.90 -16.83
N ILE A 600 39.52 51.36 -16.45
CA ILE A 600 38.29 51.20 -17.25
C ILE A 600 37.84 52.50 -17.92
N PHE A 601 38.47 53.63 -17.59
CA PHE A 601 38.15 54.95 -18.15
C PHE A 601 36.69 55.40 -17.92
N LEU A 602 36.07 54.95 -16.82
CA LEU A 602 34.75 55.41 -16.39
C LEU A 602 34.85 56.78 -15.72
N ASP A 603 33.97 57.71 -16.10
CA ASP A 603 33.80 58.98 -15.40
C ASP A 603 33.24 58.72 -13.99
N ILE A 604 33.65 59.54 -13.01
CA ILE A 604 33.29 59.43 -11.59
C ILE A 604 31.77 59.45 -11.40
N LYS A 605 31.04 60.19 -12.24
CA LYS A 605 29.57 60.23 -12.23
C LYS A 605 28.92 58.93 -12.72
N GLY A 606 29.64 58.12 -13.50
CA GLY A 606 29.20 56.84 -14.04
C GLY A 606 29.54 55.64 -13.14
N VAL A 607 30.30 55.82 -12.06
CA VAL A 607 30.63 54.73 -11.12
C VAL A 607 29.57 54.65 -10.03
N GLY A 608 28.53 53.86 -10.31
CA GLY A 608 27.51 53.51 -9.33
C GLY A 608 27.90 52.31 -8.47
N THR A 609 26.94 51.88 -7.64
CA THR A 609 27.07 50.69 -6.78
C THR A 609 27.32 49.42 -7.60
N THR A 610 26.79 49.33 -8.82
CA THR A 610 26.91 48.18 -9.72
C THR A 610 28.34 48.05 -10.24
N GLU A 611 28.90 49.14 -10.77
CA GLU A 611 30.25 49.21 -11.32
C GLU A 611 31.29 48.98 -10.21
N GLY A 612 31.08 49.58 -9.04
CA GLY A 612 31.96 49.39 -7.88
C GLY A 612 31.96 47.95 -7.35
N ARG A 613 30.81 47.25 -7.40
CA ARG A 613 30.72 45.81 -7.06
C ARG A 613 31.41 44.94 -8.12
N ARG A 614 31.26 45.27 -9.40
CA ARG A 614 31.90 44.57 -10.52
C ARG A 614 33.43 44.65 -10.41
N ILE A 615 33.99 45.85 -10.23
CA ILE A 615 35.43 46.06 -10.00
C ILE A 615 35.92 45.31 -8.77
N SER A 616 35.17 45.39 -7.66
CA SER A 616 35.49 44.64 -6.44
C SER A 616 35.57 43.13 -6.67
N SER A 617 34.66 42.58 -7.48
CA SER A 617 34.65 41.16 -7.82
C SER A 617 35.91 40.79 -8.59
N ILE A 618 36.25 41.55 -9.64
CA ILE A 618 37.44 41.33 -10.48
C ILE A 618 38.73 41.39 -9.65
N LEU A 619 38.86 42.37 -8.75
CA LEU A 619 40.02 42.48 -7.85
C LEU A 619 40.17 41.20 -6.99
N GLY A 620 39.07 40.70 -6.44
CA GLY A 620 39.07 39.43 -5.69
C GLY A 620 39.62 38.26 -6.50
N ARG A 621 39.22 38.13 -7.77
CA ARG A 621 39.69 37.06 -8.68
C ARG A 621 41.16 37.14 -9.00
N LEU A 622 41.65 38.35 -9.24
CA LEU A 622 43.06 38.61 -9.54
C LEU A 622 43.97 38.47 -8.30
N GLY A 623 43.45 37.91 -7.21
CA GLY A 623 44.20 37.66 -6.00
C GLY A 623 44.41 38.91 -5.16
N TRP A 624 43.49 39.87 -5.16
CA TRP A 624 43.54 41.03 -4.27
C TRP A 624 42.53 40.89 -3.13
N GLU A 625 42.90 41.35 -1.94
CA GLU A 625 42.05 41.34 -0.74
C GLU A 625 41.75 42.74 -0.23
N ARG A 626 40.60 42.88 0.44
CA ARG A 626 40.19 44.14 1.06
C ARG A 626 41.01 44.40 2.32
N TYR A 627 41.53 45.61 2.47
CA TYR A 627 42.14 46.09 3.71
C TYR A 627 41.54 47.42 4.14
N LYS A 628 41.64 47.72 5.44
CA LYS A 628 41.36 49.05 5.98
C LYS A 628 42.70 49.78 6.12
N GLY A 629 42.87 50.85 5.35
CA GLY A 629 44.03 51.72 5.45
C GLY A 629 43.93 52.72 6.62
N PRO A 630 44.98 53.54 6.81
CA PRO A 630 44.96 54.65 7.75
C PRO A 630 43.77 55.58 7.46
N LYS A 631 43.11 56.09 8.51
CA LYS A 631 41.88 56.92 8.44
C LYS A 631 40.60 56.20 7.98
N GLY A 632 40.58 54.86 7.98
CA GLY A 632 39.37 54.08 7.74
C GLY A 632 38.96 53.92 6.26
N VAL A 633 39.81 54.39 5.34
CA VAL A 633 39.61 54.23 3.90
C VAL A 633 39.75 52.75 3.53
N ARG A 634 38.77 52.20 2.82
CA ARG A 634 38.79 50.81 2.33
C ARG A 634 39.54 50.74 1.01
N GLY A 635 40.57 49.90 0.95
CA GLY A 635 41.39 49.67 -0.24
C GLY A 635 41.54 48.18 -0.54
N TRP A 636 42.26 47.88 -1.61
CA TRP A 636 42.63 46.53 -2.02
C TRP A 636 44.15 46.40 -2.09
N ARG A 637 44.68 45.23 -1.73
CA ARG A 637 46.11 44.88 -1.83
C ARG A 637 46.27 43.45 -2.35
N PRO A 638 47.42 43.06 -2.93
CA PRO A 638 47.68 41.67 -3.29
C PRO A 638 47.55 40.76 -2.07
N LYS A 639 46.94 39.59 -2.26
CA LYS A 639 46.84 38.52 -1.27
C LYS A 639 48.22 37.89 -1.15
N GLY A 640 48.81 37.98 0.04
CA GLY A 640 50.19 37.56 0.31
C GLY A 640 50.39 36.06 0.24
#